data_AF-A0A1V5Y2U3-F1
#
_entry.id   AF-A0A1V5Y2U3-F1
#
_cell.length_a   1.000
_cell.length_b   1.000
_cell.length_c   1.000
_cell.angle_alpha   90.00
_cell.angle_beta   90.00
_cell.angle_gamma   90.00
#
_symmetry.space_group_name_H-M   'P 1'
#
loop_
_entity.id
_entity.type
_entity.pdbx_description
1 polymer ?
#
loop_
_entity_poly.entity_id
_entity_poly.type
_entity_poly.pdbx_seq_one_letter_code
_entity_poly.pdbx_strand_id
1 'polypeptide(L)'
;MGIIGAVGAIGDVGACGKPCPNFPKYFLQFTFLFVENLNVSNIWGGDKMKIIRRIFPVIAFWMIMSASAFAVRYYVKPTGSDSNSGDSWTSAFKTIEKATQTAQSGDVVWVAEGTYAESKTVVNSKGVKFYGGFRGTESQFSQRDISAYPTIIDGENARQCVQNSGVLDGFHITRGRSDVGGGIDNTGIMTNCIVYNNTVSSDGGGIYNFKGTVTSCTVYSNNAEFGGGGIYNTGTVTNCVLYSNNAGYNGGGIFNKGTATNCTVYGNKALLSGGGIYNDICCAVINCIAWSNNNTDIENSGGEVKYSCFGDGTTGEGNIAVNPMFVNVSGDDPTKWDLQLQPNSPCIDAGTSEGAPGFDILGVKRPKGAGFDMGAYEHVKPTRYYVKPTGNDSNWGVTWASPLKSIVTATEYALKGDEVWVAEGTYAESKTVVNNEGVALYGGFAGTESHLSQRDISAHPTIIDGGGIRQCVQNSGVLDGFHITRGRSDVGGGIFNYSGAVTNCIVYENKSTANGGGIYNYKNSKVNNCAVYENNASGKGGGIYNESAVINCTVYHNNASLDGGGIYNDNEGTVTNCTVYFNITSSSSGIYNKGIVTNCIAWGNSLTDIKFAGGVITYSCFKVGATGEGNISDNPLFVNVTGNDPTKWDLQLQPKSPCIDAGTSEDAPDSDILGVKRPQGAGVDMGAYEYVPPISLIIWHILGIKKLTPTQKTVVDDNKDNIIDVADIVHILKK
;
A
#
# COMPACT_ATOMS: atom_id res chain seq x y z
N MET A 1 -14.53 -55.34 40.66
CA MET A 1 -15.75 -55.47 39.83
C MET A 1 -16.20 -54.04 39.51
N GLY A 2 -15.73 -53.41 38.41
CA GLY A 2 -16.39 -53.43 37.09
C GLY A 2 -17.75 -52.71 37.19
N ILE A 3 -18.02 -51.54 36.60
CA ILE A 3 -18.16 -51.30 35.14
C ILE A 3 -18.48 -49.78 34.93
N ILE A 4 -17.70 -49.04 34.10
CA ILE A 4 -18.01 -48.42 32.76
C ILE A 4 -19.02 -47.24 32.81
N GLY A 5 -18.85 -46.09 32.12
CA GLY A 5 -17.90 -45.67 31.09
C GLY A 5 -18.15 -44.20 30.66
N ALA A 6 -17.08 -43.54 30.21
CA ALA A 6 -16.87 -43.03 28.86
C ALA A 6 -17.36 -41.59 28.60
N VAL A 7 -16.39 -40.67 28.66
CA VAL A 7 -16.45 -39.30 28.12
C VAL A 7 -15.89 -39.35 26.69
N GLY A 8 -16.66 -38.89 25.71
CA GLY A 8 -16.24 -38.82 24.31
C GLY A 8 -17.11 -37.86 23.49
N ALA A 9 -16.53 -36.69 23.21
CA ALA A 9 -16.61 -35.82 22.02
C ALA A 9 -17.95 -35.54 21.30
N ILE A 10 -18.34 -34.25 21.29
CA ILE A 10 -18.93 -33.47 20.18
C ILE A 10 -18.48 -32.01 20.45
N GLY A 11 -17.87 -31.19 19.59
CA GLY A 11 -17.87 -31.09 18.13
C GLY A 11 -18.42 -29.71 17.74
N ASP A 12 -17.59 -28.87 17.12
CA ASP A 12 -17.92 -27.55 16.54
C ASP A 12 -19.12 -27.57 15.59
N VAL A 13 -20.03 -26.59 15.67
CA VAL A 13 -20.78 -26.05 14.52
C VAL A 13 -21.16 -24.57 14.73
N GLY A 14 -20.48 -23.71 13.96
CA GLY A 14 -20.96 -22.56 13.16
C GLY A 14 -22.28 -21.82 13.47
N ALA A 15 -22.12 -20.50 13.58
CA ALA A 15 -22.92 -19.43 12.97
C ALA A 15 -24.46 -19.57 12.85
N CYS A 16 -25.19 -18.75 13.61
CA CYS A 16 -26.38 -18.07 13.10
C CYS A 16 -26.45 -16.65 13.66
N GLY A 17 -26.42 -15.66 12.76
CA GLY A 17 -26.56 -14.25 13.06
C GLY A 17 -28.00 -13.84 13.36
N LYS A 18 -28.11 -12.70 14.05
CA LYS A 18 -29.28 -11.95 14.53
C LYS A 18 -29.74 -12.29 15.96
N PRO A 19 -29.64 -11.35 16.93
CA PRO A 19 -30.42 -11.46 18.15
C PRO A 19 -31.89 -11.13 17.82
N CYS A 20 -32.78 -12.10 17.98
CA CYS A 20 -34.21 -11.84 18.09
C CYS A 20 -34.46 -11.01 19.37
N PRO A 21 -35.00 -9.78 19.29
CA PRO A 21 -35.48 -9.09 20.48
C PRO A 21 -36.82 -9.71 20.87
N ASN A 22 -36.97 -10.09 22.15
CA ASN A 22 -38.21 -10.55 22.83
C ASN A 22 -38.38 -12.05 23.15
N PHE A 23 -37.32 -12.82 23.42
CA PHE A 23 -37.50 -14.22 23.88
C PHE A 23 -37.76 -14.47 25.40
N PRO A 24 -37.60 -13.53 26.37
CA PRO A 24 -37.89 -13.86 27.78
C PRO A 24 -39.24 -13.36 28.31
N LYS A 25 -40.10 -12.69 27.51
CA LYS A 25 -41.44 -12.28 28.00
C LYS A 25 -42.45 -13.44 28.09
N TYR A 26 -42.20 -14.56 27.40
CA TYR A 26 -43.13 -15.71 27.37
C TYR A 26 -42.72 -16.88 28.27
N PHE A 27 -41.52 -16.87 28.87
CA PHE A 27 -41.08 -17.95 29.77
C PHE A 27 -41.57 -17.77 31.22
N LEU A 28 -41.94 -16.55 31.64
CA LEU A 28 -42.51 -16.29 32.96
C LEU A 28 -44.03 -16.53 33.04
N GLN A 29 -44.72 -16.73 31.91
CA GLN A 29 -46.17 -16.92 31.89
C GLN A 29 -46.61 -18.39 31.79
N PHE A 30 -45.68 -19.32 31.52
CA PHE A 30 -45.96 -20.76 31.41
C PHE A 30 -45.73 -21.56 32.70
N THR A 31 -45.05 -21.00 33.70
CA THR A 31 -44.76 -21.69 34.98
C THR A 31 -45.79 -21.44 36.08
N PHE A 32 -46.82 -20.60 35.84
CA PHE A 32 -47.86 -20.32 36.82
C PHE A 32 -49.14 -21.17 36.68
N LEU A 33 -49.25 -22.04 35.66
CA LEU A 33 -50.51 -22.75 35.33
C LEU A 33 -50.47 -24.28 35.48
N PHE A 34 -49.46 -24.84 36.14
CA PHE A 34 -49.33 -26.31 36.30
C PHE A 34 -49.05 -26.79 37.73
N VAL A 35 -49.41 -26.02 38.77
CA VAL A 35 -49.25 -26.46 40.17
C VAL A 35 -50.58 -26.54 40.94
N GLU A 36 -51.72 -26.12 40.37
CA GLU A 36 -53.02 -26.25 41.06
C GLU A 36 -53.75 -27.59 40.83
N ASN A 37 -53.31 -28.46 39.91
CA ASN A 37 -54.06 -29.68 39.55
C ASN A 37 -53.29 -31.02 39.64
N LEU A 38 -52.15 -31.05 40.34
CA LEU A 38 -51.51 -32.32 40.68
C LEU A 38 -51.86 -32.73 42.12
N ASN A 39 -52.87 -33.58 42.25
CA ASN A 39 -53.24 -34.25 43.49
C ASN A 39 -52.19 -35.32 43.82
N VAL A 40 -51.02 -34.90 44.31
CA VAL A 40 -49.93 -35.80 44.72
C VAL A 40 -50.05 -36.13 46.20
N SER A 41 -51.20 -36.67 46.62
CA SER A 41 -51.41 -37.12 48.00
C SER A 41 -50.89 -38.54 48.27
N ASN A 42 -50.44 -39.29 47.25
CA ASN A 42 -50.12 -40.73 47.41
C ASN A 42 -48.67 -41.17 47.14
N ILE A 43 -47.69 -40.27 46.99
CA ILE A 43 -46.31 -40.70 46.64
C ILE A 43 -45.26 -40.32 47.71
N TRP A 44 -45.51 -39.32 48.57
CA TRP A 44 -44.53 -38.91 49.58
C TRP A 44 -45.23 -38.57 50.91
N GLY A 45 -44.87 -39.26 51.98
CA GLY A 45 -45.41 -39.04 53.33
C GLY A 45 -45.28 -37.58 53.79
N GLY A 46 -46.29 -37.11 54.55
CA GLY A 46 -46.60 -35.71 54.84
C GLY A 46 -45.51 -34.82 55.45
N ASP A 47 -44.39 -35.39 55.90
CA ASP A 47 -43.28 -34.61 56.47
C ASP A 47 -42.26 -34.12 55.42
N LYS A 48 -42.14 -34.78 54.26
CA LYS A 48 -41.22 -34.34 53.18
C LYS A 48 -41.73 -33.13 52.40
N MET A 49 -43.05 -32.88 52.38
CA MET A 49 -43.68 -31.71 51.77
C MET A 49 -43.52 -30.41 52.58
N LYS A 50 -43.36 -30.51 53.91
CA LYS A 50 -43.11 -29.35 54.80
C LYS A 50 -41.69 -28.79 54.64
N ILE A 51 -40.73 -29.65 54.31
CA ILE A 51 -39.34 -29.26 54.08
C ILE A 51 -39.18 -28.56 52.72
N ILE A 52 -39.81 -29.09 51.66
CA ILE A 52 -39.76 -28.46 50.32
C ILE A 52 -40.44 -27.08 50.31
N ARG A 53 -41.58 -26.91 51.00
CA ARG A 53 -42.26 -25.60 51.15
C ARG A 53 -41.47 -24.56 51.97
N ARG A 54 -40.52 -24.99 52.82
CA ARG A 54 -39.64 -24.10 53.60
C ARG A 54 -38.32 -23.78 52.91
N ILE A 55 -37.84 -24.68 52.05
CA ILE A 55 -36.58 -24.50 51.31
C ILE A 55 -36.79 -23.70 50.02
N PHE A 56 -37.94 -23.81 49.35
CA PHE A 56 -38.23 -23.10 48.10
C PHE A 56 -38.10 -21.55 48.19
N PRO A 57 -38.63 -20.86 49.22
CA PRO A 57 -38.42 -19.41 49.34
C PRO A 57 -36.97 -19.05 49.67
N VAL A 58 -36.20 -19.93 50.34
CA VAL A 58 -34.77 -19.70 50.63
C VAL A 58 -33.91 -19.88 49.37
N ILE A 59 -34.21 -20.87 48.53
CA ILE A 59 -33.54 -21.05 47.24
C ILE A 59 -33.93 -19.95 46.25
N ALA A 60 -35.21 -19.53 46.22
CA ALA A 60 -35.64 -18.39 45.40
C ALA A 60 -35.02 -17.07 45.89
N PHE A 61 -34.88 -16.88 47.20
CA PHE A 61 -34.20 -15.71 47.78
C PHE A 61 -32.69 -15.70 47.49
N TRP A 62 -32.03 -16.88 47.48
CA TRP A 62 -30.63 -17.01 47.04
C TRP A 62 -30.45 -16.84 45.52
N MET A 63 -31.41 -17.28 44.68
CA MET A 63 -31.37 -17.02 43.24
C MET A 63 -31.61 -15.54 42.89
N ILE A 64 -32.42 -14.81 43.68
CA ILE A 64 -32.64 -13.35 43.52
C ILE A 64 -31.42 -12.55 43.99
N MET A 65 -30.71 -13.01 45.03
CA MET A 65 -29.45 -12.41 45.51
C MET A 65 -28.25 -12.68 44.58
N SER A 66 -28.36 -13.66 43.67
CA SER A 66 -27.36 -13.93 42.62
C SER A 66 -27.70 -13.29 41.28
N ALA A 67 -28.56 -12.27 41.24
CA ALA A 67 -28.69 -11.43 40.06
C ALA A 67 -27.32 -10.80 39.80
N SER A 68 -26.60 -11.32 38.80
CA SER A 68 -25.41 -10.70 38.26
C SER A 68 -25.80 -9.27 37.89
N ALA A 69 -25.30 -8.27 38.62
CA ALA A 69 -25.50 -6.88 38.25
C ALA A 69 -24.96 -6.72 36.82
N PHE A 70 -25.85 -6.48 35.86
CA PHE A 70 -25.45 -6.23 34.49
C PHE A 70 -24.67 -4.92 34.47
N ALA A 71 -23.48 -4.93 33.85
CA ALA A 71 -22.68 -3.73 33.62
C ALA A 71 -23.54 -2.60 33.05
N VAL A 72 -23.60 -1.47 33.75
CA VAL A 72 -24.36 -0.29 33.32
C VAL A 72 -23.47 0.59 32.45
N ARG A 73 -24.07 1.24 31.46
CA ARG A 73 -23.41 2.28 30.66
C ARG A 73 -23.91 3.65 31.08
N TYR A 74 -22.98 4.52 31.45
CA TYR A 74 -23.23 5.93 31.74
C TYR A 74 -22.69 6.84 30.64
N TYR A 75 -23.30 8.01 30.49
CA TYR A 75 -22.95 9.01 29.47
C TYR A 75 -22.65 10.36 30.11
N VAL A 76 -21.61 11.03 29.63
CA VAL A 76 -21.15 12.35 30.11
C VAL A 76 -20.98 13.30 28.93
N LYS A 77 -21.51 14.52 29.01
CA LYS A 77 -21.27 15.57 27.99
C LYS A 77 -21.34 16.97 28.62
N PRO A 78 -20.61 17.98 28.08
CA PRO A 78 -20.55 19.30 28.72
C PRO A 78 -21.90 20.02 28.85
N THR A 79 -22.85 19.68 27.97
CA THR A 79 -24.23 20.22 27.96
C THR A 79 -25.21 19.41 28.81
N GLY A 80 -24.75 18.39 29.54
CA GLY A 80 -25.56 17.57 30.44
C GLY A 80 -25.91 18.25 31.77
N SER A 81 -26.45 17.47 32.72
CA SER A 81 -26.72 17.90 34.10
C SER A 81 -26.40 16.77 35.08
N ASP A 82 -25.75 17.09 36.20
CA ASP A 82 -25.41 16.11 37.25
C ASP A 82 -26.63 15.69 38.09
N SER A 83 -27.79 16.30 37.85
CA SER A 83 -29.09 15.84 38.33
C SER A 83 -29.70 14.72 37.48
N ASN A 84 -29.16 14.45 36.29
CA ASN A 84 -29.71 13.43 35.39
C ASN A 84 -29.35 12.02 35.85
N SER A 85 -29.97 11.00 35.23
CA SER A 85 -29.69 9.57 35.46
C SER A 85 -28.39 9.07 34.83
N GLY A 86 -27.92 9.71 33.75
CA GLY A 86 -26.73 9.30 33.02
C GLY A 86 -26.92 8.09 32.10
N ASP A 87 -28.14 7.59 31.90
CA ASP A 87 -28.45 6.34 31.17
C ASP A 87 -28.59 6.50 29.64
N SER A 88 -28.51 7.73 29.12
CA SER A 88 -28.49 8.03 27.69
C SER A 88 -27.77 9.35 27.41
N TRP A 89 -27.49 9.65 26.15
CA TRP A 89 -26.92 10.95 25.76
C TRP A 89 -27.85 12.14 26.07
N THR A 90 -29.17 11.98 26.09
CA THR A 90 -30.10 13.08 26.42
C THR A 90 -30.20 13.31 27.93
N SER A 91 -30.01 12.27 28.73
CA SER A 91 -29.94 12.28 30.20
C SER A 91 -28.49 12.20 30.72
N ALA A 92 -27.51 12.63 29.94
CA ALA A 92 -26.09 12.52 30.32
C ALA A 92 -25.75 13.40 31.53
N PHE A 93 -24.77 12.96 32.32
CA PHE A 93 -24.13 13.78 33.34
C PHE A 93 -23.39 14.96 32.71
N LYS A 94 -23.22 16.04 33.46
CA LYS A 94 -22.44 17.20 33.02
C LYS A 94 -20.94 16.96 33.24
N THR A 95 -20.59 16.37 34.37
CA THR A 95 -19.21 16.19 34.83
C THR A 95 -18.77 14.73 34.80
N ILE A 96 -17.48 14.53 34.59
CA ILE A 96 -16.84 13.22 34.76
C ILE A 96 -16.80 12.87 36.25
N GLU A 97 -16.64 13.85 37.13
CA GLU A 97 -16.75 13.66 38.59
C GLU A 97 -18.04 12.96 38.99
N LYS A 98 -19.20 13.40 38.46
CA LYS A 98 -20.47 12.75 38.76
C LYS A 98 -20.49 11.30 38.32
N ALA A 99 -19.89 10.99 37.17
CA ALA A 99 -19.77 9.61 36.68
C ALA A 99 -18.90 8.76 37.62
N THR A 100 -17.76 9.28 38.11
CA THR A 100 -16.88 8.55 39.05
C THR A 100 -17.56 8.20 40.38
N GLN A 101 -18.49 9.04 40.85
CA GLN A 101 -19.26 8.80 42.08
C GLN A 101 -20.39 7.77 41.89
N THR A 102 -20.77 7.50 40.65
CA THR A 102 -21.95 6.70 40.31
C THR A 102 -21.55 5.31 39.78
N ALA A 103 -20.55 5.24 38.91
CA ALA A 103 -20.11 4.01 38.29
C ALA A 103 -19.46 3.06 39.30
N GLN A 104 -19.77 1.77 39.18
CA GLN A 104 -19.24 0.69 40.00
C GLN A 104 -18.43 -0.29 39.15
N SER A 105 -17.65 -1.15 39.80
CA SER A 105 -16.85 -2.16 39.11
C SER A 105 -17.72 -3.00 38.15
N GLY A 106 -17.36 -3.02 36.87
CA GLY A 106 -18.12 -3.64 35.79
C GLY A 106 -18.71 -2.61 34.82
N ASP A 107 -18.95 -1.38 35.27
CA ASP A 107 -19.61 -0.33 34.49
C ASP A 107 -18.70 0.30 33.42
N VAL A 108 -19.37 0.95 32.47
CA VAL A 108 -18.74 1.67 31.36
C VAL A 108 -19.23 3.10 31.33
N VAL A 109 -18.33 4.06 31.11
CA VAL A 109 -18.65 5.48 30.97
C VAL A 109 -18.18 5.96 29.60
N TRP A 110 -19.12 6.48 28.79
CA TRP A 110 -18.84 7.14 27.53
C TRP A 110 -18.84 8.66 27.75
N VAL A 111 -17.74 9.30 27.37
CA VAL A 111 -17.54 10.73 27.58
C VAL A 111 -17.44 11.41 26.23
N ALA A 112 -18.29 12.40 26.01
CA ALA A 112 -18.30 13.16 24.77
C ALA A 112 -17.07 14.08 24.64
N GLU A 113 -16.89 14.64 23.45
CA GLU A 113 -15.93 15.69 23.16
C GLU A 113 -16.19 16.91 24.05
N GLY A 114 -15.11 17.62 24.36
CA GLY A 114 -15.15 18.82 25.17
C GLY A 114 -14.03 18.86 26.20
N THR A 115 -13.92 20.03 26.84
CA THR A 115 -12.95 20.27 27.91
C THR A 115 -13.65 20.20 29.26
N TYR A 116 -13.16 19.30 30.10
CA TYR A 116 -13.65 19.01 31.43
C TYR A 116 -12.63 19.52 32.45
N ALA A 117 -12.88 20.74 32.92
CA ALA A 117 -12.18 21.33 34.07
C ALA A 117 -12.91 20.91 35.35
N GLU A 118 -12.56 19.73 35.85
CA GLU A 118 -13.17 19.17 37.04
C GLU A 118 -12.70 19.94 38.29
N SER A 119 -13.59 20.07 39.28
CA SER A 119 -13.27 20.72 40.56
C SER A 119 -12.27 19.94 41.41
N LYS A 120 -12.15 18.64 41.15
CA LYS A 120 -11.32 17.64 41.84
C LYS A 120 -10.69 16.69 40.83
N THR A 121 -9.71 15.93 41.30
CA THR A 121 -9.10 14.84 40.55
C THR A 121 -10.14 13.78 40.17
N VAL A 122 -10.14 13.37 38.90
CA VAL A 122 -10.99 12.28 38.41
C VAL A 122 -10.45 10.95 38.91
N VAL A 123 -11.23 10.23 39.71
CA VAL A 123 -10.84 8.92 40.26
C VAL A 123 -11.54 7.80 39.49
N ASN A 124 -10.84 7.17 38.54
CA ASN A 124 -11.35 6.01 37.82
C ASN A 124 -11.07 4.73 38.62
N SER A 125 -12.11 4.23 39.29
CA SER A 125 -12.00 3.08 40.19
C SER A 125 -11.74 1.76 39.44
N LYS A 126 -11.15 0.79 40.15
CA LYS A 126 -10.86 -0.53 39.60
C LYS A 126 -12.14 -1.19 39.06
N GLY A 127 -12.05 -1.75 37.85
CA GLY A 127 -13.16 -2.43 37.18
C GLY A 127 -14.09 -1.51 36.39
N VAL A 128 -13.90 -0.19 36.44
CA VAL A 128 -14.67 0.77 35.64
C VAL A 128 -13.93 1.11 34.34
N LYS A 129 -14.65 1.26 33.23
CA LYS A 129 -14.07 1.60 31.91
C LYS A 129 -14.52 2.97 31.43
N PHE A 130 -13.58 3.89 31.26
CA PHE A 130 -13.82 5.23 30.74
C PHE A 130 -13.33 5.29 29.29
N TYR A 131 -14.21 5.74 28.41
CA TYR A 131 -13.93 5.93 26.99
C TYR A 131 -14.27 7.38 26.58
N GLY A 132 -13.26 8.16 26.19
CA GLY A 132 -13.42 9.46 25.51
C GLY A 132 -13.59 9.29 24.00
N GLY A 133 -13.74 10.35 23.21
CA GLY A 133 -13.78 10.22 21.74
C GLY A 133 -15.17 10.08 21.13
N PHE A 134 -16.21 10.59 21.80
CA PHE A 134 -17.59 10.54 21.32
C PHE A 134 -18.09 11.94 20.96
N ARG A 135 -18.88 12.08 19.90
CA ARG A 135 -19.65 13.30 19.62
C ARG A 135 -20.80 13.51 20.61
N GLY A 136 -21.26 12.45 21.27
CA GLY A 136 -22.37 12.50 22.23
C GLY A 136 -23.74 12.21 21.61
N THR A 137 -23.76 11.42 20.52
CA THR A 137 -24.98 11.02 19.79
C THR A 137 -24.97 9.55 19.37
N GLU A 138 -23.89 8.84 19.67
CA GLU A 138 -23.61 7.47 19.24
C GLU A 138 -24.55 6.47 19.91
N SER A 139 -25.05 5.52 19.12
CA SER A 139 -25.81 4.36 19.60
C SER A 139 -24.93 3.11 19.77
N GLN A 140 -23.75 3.09 19.14
CA GLN A 140 -22.83 1.95 19.13
C GLN A 140 -21.38 2.38 19.38
N PHE A 141 -20.60 1.51 20.02
CA PHE A 141 -19.19 1.80 20.36
C PHE A 141 -18.32 2.01 19.11
N SER A 142 -18.62 1.31 18.02
CA SER A 142 -17.90 1.42 16.74
C SER A 142 -18.05 2.76 16.04
N GLN A 143 -18.96 3.64 16.50
CA GLN A 143 -19.11 5.00 15.98
C GLN A 143 -18.15 5.99 16.64
N ARG A 144 -17.42 5.56 17.68
CA ARG A 144 -16.42 6.35 18.38
C ARG A 144 -15.26 6.71 17.45
N ASP A 145 -14.87 7.98 17.45
CA ASP A 145 -13.72 8.50 16.71
C ASP A 145 -12.91 9.41 17.64
N ILE A 146 -11.83 8.86 18.19
CA ILE A 146 -10.96 9.56 19.15
C ILE A 146 -10.20 10.74 18.54
N SER A 147 -10.00 10.72 17.21
CA SER A 147 -9.26 11.77 16.49
C SER A 147 -10.15 12.96 16.16
N ALA A 148 -11.41 12.69 15.80
CA ALA A 148 -12.37 13.72 15.44
C ALA A 148 -13.01 14.40 16.67
N TYR A 149 -13.17 13.68 17.79
CA TYR A 149 -13.96 14.10 18.94
C TYR A 149 -13.16 14.10 20.26
N PRO A 150 -12.14 14.97 20.41
CA PRO A 150 -11.24 14.93 21.55
C PRO A 150 -11.97 15.21 22.88
N THR A 151 -11.81 14.30 23.83
CA THR A 151 -12.25 14.47 25.23
C THR A 151 -11.06 14.90 26.08
N ILE A 152 -11.10 16.12 26.60
CA ILE A 152 -9.97 16.75 27.30
C ILE A 152 -10.30 16.86 28.79
N ILE A 153 -9.45 16.30 29.65
CA ILE A 153 -9.47 16.56 31.09
C ILE A 153 -8.35 17.55 31.40
N ASP A 154 -8.74 18.69 31.98
CA ASP A 154 -7.86 19.82 32.20
C ASP A 154 -7.68 20.09 33.70
N GLY A 155 -6.43 20.00 34.18
CA GLY A 155 -6.09 20.24 35.58
C GLY A 155 -5.95 21.72 35.95
N GLU A 156 -6.08 22.64 34.99
CA GLU A 156 -6.04 24.10 35.16
C GLU A 156 -4.76 24.63 35.84
N ASN A 157 -3.65 23.90 35.74
CA ASN A 157 -2.39 24.11 36.45
C ASN A 157 -2.53 24.06 37.98
N ALA A 158 -3.62 23.49 38.50
CA ALA A 158 -4.00 23.58 39.91
C ALA A 158 -4.13 22.21 40.60
N ARG A 159 -4.37 21.13 39.84
CA ARG A 159 -4.68 19.81 40.41
C ARG A 159 -4.21 18.66 39.53
N GLN A 160 -4.06 17.47 40.12
CA GLN A 160 -3.90 16.23 39.36
C GLN A 160 -5.15 15.98 38.52
N CYS A 161 -4.99 15.64 37.24
CA CYS A 161 -6.14 15.40 36.38
C CYS A 161 -6.82 14.07 36.72
N VAL A 162 -6.06 12.96 36.74
CA VAL A 162 -6.63 11.61 36.84
C VAL A 162 -5.86 10.70 37.81
N GLN A 163 -6.59 9.94 38.62
CA GLN A 163 -6.12 8.73 39.29
C GLN A 163 -6.81 7.53 38.64
N ASN A 164 -6.05 6.68 37.95
CA ASN A 164 -6.59 5.56 37.19
C ASN A 164 -6.25 4.21 37.83
N SER A 165 -7.27 3.49 38.27
CA SER A 165 -7.19 2.07 38.65
C SER A 165 -8.03 1.16 37.72
N GLY A 166 -8.81 1.75 36.81
CA GLY A 166 -9.69 1.09 35.85
C GLY A 166 -9.10 1.02 34.43
N VAL A 167 -9.95 1.18 33.42
CA VAL A 167 -9.54 1.38 32.02
C VAL A 167 -9.78 2.85 31.65
N LEU A 168 -8.78 3.52 31.12
CA LEU A 168 -8.86 4.88 30.58
C LEU A 168 -8.42 4.87 29.12
N ASP A 169 -9.33 5.19 28.20
CA ASP A 169 -9.05 5.10 26.76
C ASP A 169 -9.51 6.36 26.00
N GLY A 170 -8.62 6.93 25.19
CA GLY A 170 -8.92 8.02 24.25
C GLY A 170 -9.15 9.38 24.90
N PHE A 171 -8.37 9.72 25.93
CA PHE A 171 -8.45 11.01 26.61
C PHE A 171 -7.21 11.87 26.34
N HIS A 172 -7.43 13.17 26.27
CA HIS A 172 -6.41 14.19 26.30
C HIS A 172 -6.28 14.70 27.75
N ILE A 173 -5.08 14.65 28.33
CA ILE A 173 -4.85 15.04 29.73
C ILE A 173 -3.82 16.16 29.77
N THR A 174 -4.21 17.31 30.32
CA THR A 174 -3.36 18.51 30.26
C THR A 174 -3.45 19.42 31.46
N ARG A 175 -2.39 20.25 31.63
CA ARG A 175 -2.25 21.26 32.68
C ARG A 175 -2.47 20.70 34.08
N GLY A 176 -2.11 19.44 34.28
CA GLY A 176 -2.14 18.77 35.57
C GLY A 176 -0.98 19.19 36.47
N ARG A 177 -1.25 19.36 37.75
CA ARG A 177 -0.25 19.72 38.78
C ARG A 177 -0.45 18.93 40.06
N SER A 178 0.57 18.23 40.50
CA SER A 178 0.58 17.43 41.74
C SER A 178 2.00 17.18 42.22
N ASP A 179 2.14 16.51 43.37
CA ASP A 179 3.43 16.02 43.82
C ASP A 179 3.94 14.88 42.94
N VAL A 180 3.06 13.95 42.54
CA VAL A 180 3.38 12.78 41.70
C VAL A 180 2.33 12.62 40.61
N GLY A 181 2.72 12.29 39.37
CA GLY A 181 1.78 11.99 38.28
C GLY A 181 0.90 13.19 37.90
N GLY A 182 1.50 14.26 37.38
CA GLY A 182 0.85 15.57 37.21
C GLY A 182 -0.42 15.49 36.39
N GLY A 183 -0.31 14.84 35.23
CA GLY A 183 -1.48 14.43 34.48
C GLY A 183 -2.17 13.24 35.14
N ILE A 184 -1.44 12.13 35.29
CA ILE A 184 -2.05 10.85 35.66
C ILE A 184 -1.18 10.08 36.66
N ASP A 185 -1.81 9.58 37.73
CA ASP A 185 -1.31 8.47 38.55
C ASP A 185 -2.05 7.17 38.15
N ASN A 186 -1.32 6.21 37.59
CA ASN A 186 -1.86 5.02 36.97
C ASN A 186 -1.44 3.74 37.69
N THR A 187 -2.43 2.97 38.13
CA THR A 187 -2.31 1.57 38.55
C THR A 187 -3.16 0.62 37.70
N GLY A 188 -3.93 1.18 36.75
CA GLY A 188 -4.83 0.46 35.85
C GLY A 188 -4.28 0.35 34.43
N ILE A 189 -5.19 0.31 33.45
CA ILE A 189 -4.90 0.22 32.02
C ILE A 189 -5.20 1.58 31.38
N MET A 190 -4.24 2.08 30.60
CA MET A 190 -4.42 3.26 29.76
C MET A 190 -4.11 2.93 28.30
N THR A 191 -4.97 3.38 27.39
CA THR A 191 -4.77 3.19 25.95
C THR A 191 -5.16 4.41 25.13
N ASN A 192 -4.45 4.73 24.04
CA ASN A 192 -4.83 5.80 23.10
C ASN A 192 -4.97 7.19 23.75
N CYS A 193 -4.23 7.46 24.82
CA CYS A 193 -4.29 8.75 25.51
C CYS A 193 -3.19 9.70 25.03
N ILE A 194 -3.49 11.00 25.05
CA ILE A 194 -2.53 12.08 24.76
C ILE A 194 -2.30 12.88 26.05
N VAL A 195 -1.08 12.86 26.58
CA VAL A 195 -0.76 13.47 27.88
C VAL A 195 0.30 14.56 27.70
N TYR A 196 -0.06 15.82 27.99
CA TYR A 196 0.78 16.95 27.64
C TYR A 196 0.66 18.18 28.54
N ASN A 197 1.74 18.96 28.63
CA ASN A 197 1.80 20.19 29.43
C ASN A 197 1.43 19.99 30.90
N ASN A 198 1.79 18.84 31.49
CA ASN A 198 1.63 18.57 32.91
C ASN A 198 2.94 18.84 33.66
N THR A 199 2.86 19.21 34.94
CA THR A 199 4.03 19.56 35.75
C THR A 199 3.94 19.00 37.15
N VAL A 200 5.03 18.39 37.64
CA VAL A 200 5.14 17.87 39.01
C VAL A 200 6.42 18.31 39.72
N SER A 201 6.37 18.31 41.04
CA SER A 201 7.52 18.52 41.94
C SER A 201 8.25 17.23 42.33
N SER A 202 7.72 16.04 42.04
CA SER A 202 8.42 14.74 42.20
C SER A 202 8.65 14.07 40.84
N ASP A 203 7.98 12.93 40.61
CA ASP A 203 8.21 12.04 39.47
C ASP A 203 6.95 11.86 38.61
N GLY A 204 7.16 11.56 37.33
CA GLY A 204 6.08 11.31 36.38
C GLY A 204 5.35 12.59 35.99
N GLY A 205 6.03 13.47 35.24
CA GLY A 205 5.47 14.76 34.84
C GLY A 205 4.14 14.61 34.11
N GLY A 206 4.12 13.75 33.09
CA GLY A 206 2.88 13.32 32.44
C GLY A 206 2.20 12.21 33.23
N ILE A 207 2.89 11.08 33.39
CA ILE A 207 2.33 9.84 33.92
C ILE A 207 3.25 9.25 34.99
N TYR A 208 2.70 8.95 36.16
CA TYR A 208 3.31 8.03 37.13
C TYR A 208 2.63 6.67 37.00
N ASN A 209 3.30 5.71 36.37
CA ASN A 209 2.76 4.36 36.11
C ASN A 209 3.24 3.36 37.16
N PHE A 210 2.46 3.18 38.22
CA PHE A 210 2.75 2.26 39.31
C PHE A 210 2.12 0.88 39.07
N LYS A 211 2.91 -0.03 38.47
CA LYS A 211 2.50 -1.41 38.13
C LYS A 211 1.28 -1.50 37.19
N GLY A 212 0.89 -0.39 36.57
CA GLY A 212 -0.15 -0.34 35.56
C GLY A 212 0.38 -0.61 34.14
N THR A 213 -0.49 -0.43 33.15
CA THR A 213 -0.20 -0.60 31.72
C THR A 213 -0.51 0.69 30.98
N VAL A 214 0.45 1.15 30.15
CA VAL A 214 0.31 2.30 29.27
C VAL A 214 0.59 1.85 27.84
N THR A 215 -0.40 1.88 26.97
CA THR A 215 -0.30 1.35 25.60
C THR A 215 -0.77 2.36 24.54
N SER A 216 -0.06 2.51 23.43
CA SER A 216 -0.50 3.38 22.32
C SER A 216 -0.78 4.82 22.75
N CYS A 217 0.00 5.36 23.69
CA CYS A 217 -0.16 6.72 24.20
C CYS A 217 0.90 7.65 23.61
N THR A 218 0.53 8.92 23.44
CA THR A 218 1.46 9.99 23.07
C THR A 218 1.68 10.91 24.27
N VAL A 219 2.93 11.12 24.68
CA VAL A 219 3.28 11.88 25.90
C VAL A 219 4.31 12.94 25.56
N TYR A 220 3.96 14.22 25.70
CA TYR A 220 4.86 15.30 25.28
C TYR A 220 4.77 16.58 26.10
N SER A 221 5.85 17.36 26.10
CA SER A 221 5.93 18.65 26.79
C SER A 221 5.54 18.60 28.26
N ASN A 222 5.77 17.48 28.94
CA ASN A 222 5.56 17.35 30.38
C ASN A 222 6.87 17.61 31.13
N ASN A 223 6.75 18.08 32.38
CA ASN A 223 7.89 18.46 33.20
C ASN A 223 7.84 17.79 34.58
N ALA A 224 8.94 17.14 34.98
CA ALA A 224 9.15 16.62 36.33
C ALA A 224 10.39 17.25 36.96
N GLU A 225 10.32 17.57 38.25
CA GLU A 225 11.50 18.04 39.00
C GLU A 225 12.53 16.93 39.21
N PHE A 226 12.11 15.67 39.39
CA PHE A 226 13.01 14.52 39.57
C PHE A 226 13.08 13.64 38.32
N GLY A 227 12.42 12.47 38.32
CA GLY A 227 12.52 11.49 37.25
C GLY A 227 11.25 11.34 36.42
N GLY A 228 11.41 10.89 35.17
CA GLY A 228 10.28 10.54 34.31
C GLY A 228 9.50 11.77 33.87
N GLY A 229 10.16 12.67 33.13
CA GLY A 229 9.54 13.91 32.64
C GLY A 229 8.24 13.61 31.88
N GLY A 230 8.28 12.65 30.97
CA GLY A 230 7.10 12.05 30.36
C GLY A 230 6.46 11.02 31.28
N ILE A 231 7.17 9.90 31.52
CA ILE A 231 6.66 8.75 32.28
C ILE A 231 7.67 8.28 33.32
N TYR A 232 7.24 8.15 34.57
CA TYR A 232 7.92 7.32 35.56
C TYR A 232 7.23 5.95 35.62
N ASN A 233 7.94 4.88 35.27
CA ASN A 233 7.35 3.56 35.04
C ASN A 233 7.84 2.52 36.05
N THR A 234 6.94 1.83 36.75
CA THR A 234 7.22 0.57 37.45
C THR A 234 6.33 -0.59 36.97
N GLY A 235 5.64 -0.39 35.85
CA GLY A 235 4.77 -1.37 35.20
C GLY A 235 5.19 -1.57 33.75
N THR A 236 4.23 -1.54 32.83
CA THR A 236 4.45 -1.73 31.39
C THR A 236 4.12 -0.47 30.59
N VAL A 237 5.03 -0.12 29.67
CA VAL A 237 4.84 0.92 28.66
C VAL A 237 5.06 0.27 27.30
N THR A 238 4.06 0.31 26.42
CA THR A 238 4.13 -0.38 25.12
C THR A 238 3.61 0.51 24.00
N ASN A 239 4.27 0.51 22.85
CA ASN A 239 3.77 1.19 21.65
C ASN A 239 3.53 2.70 21.84
N CYS A 240 4.32 3.37 22.68
CA CYS A 240 4.11 4.78 23.03
C CYS A 240 5.09 5.70 22.30
N VAL A 241 4.65 6.92 22.04
CA VAL A 241 5.48 7.98 21.46
C VAL A 241 5.71 9.06 22.51
N LEU A 242 6.98 9.38 22.80
CA LEU A 242 7.36 10.34 23.82
C LEU A 242 8.33 11.38 23.24
N TYR A 243 7.98 12.65 23.33
CA TYR A 243 8.85 13.71 22.83
C TYR A 243 8.79 15.02 23.62
N SER A 244 9.89 15.78 23.61
CA SER A 244 9.98 17.10 24.24
C SER A 244 9.59 17.14 25.73
N ASN A 245 9.68 16.03 26.45
CA ASN A 245 9.49 16.00 27.89
C ASN A 245 10.78 16.38 28.62
N ASN A 246 10.66 16.90 29.84
CA ASN A 246 11.79 17.40 30.62
C ASN A 246 11.78 16.83 32.05
N ALA A 247 12.94 16.35 32.50
CA ALA A 247 13.18 15.89 33.87
C ALA A 247 14.37 16.63 34.50
N GLY A 248 14.25 17.04 35.76
CA GLY A 248 15.34 17.68 36.49
C GLY A 248 16.45 16.73 36.94
N TYR A 249 16.23 15.40 36.89
CA TYR A 249 17.26 14.39 37.20
C TYR A 249 17.42 13.40 36.04
N ASN A 250 16.62 12.34 36.00
CA ASN A 250 16.83 11.20 35.09
C ASN A 250 15.57 10.85 34.29
N GLY A 251 15.72 10.29 33.09
CA GLY A 251 14.58 9.77 32.33
C GLY A 251 13.68 10.89 31.82
N GLY A 252 14.21 11.75 30.94
CA GLY A 252 13.45 12.88 30.38
C GLY A 252 12.17 12.41 29.70
N GLY A 253 12.27 11.41 28.83
CA GLY A 253 11.14 10.67 28.28
C GLY A 253 10.59 9.67 29.28
N ILE A 254 11.39 8.65 29.62
CA ILE A 254 10.99 7.55 30.51
C ILE A 254 12.03 7.32 31.60
N PHE A 255 11.62 7.35 32.86
CA PHE A 255 12.35 6.68 33.94
C PHE A 255 11.77 5.27 34.10
N ASN A 256 12.53 4.25 33.71
CA ASN A 256 12.06 2.87 33.65
C ASN A 256 12.57 2.03 34.83
N LYS A 257 11.63 1.67 35.71
CA LYS A 257 11.71 0.61 36.74
C LYS A 257 10.80 -0.59 36.41
N GLY A 258 10.47 -0.80 35.14
CA GLY A 258 9.59 -1.86 34.65
C GLY A 258 9.99 -2.31 33.24
N THR A 259 9.01 -2.38 32.34
CA THR A 259 9.24 -2.73 30.92
C THR A 259 8.80 -1.61 29.99
N ALA A 260 9.64 -1.28 29.01
CA ALA A 260 9.32 -0.43 27.88
C ALA A 260 9.50 -1.22 26.57
N THR A 261 8.46 -1.29 25.74
CA THR A 261 8.49 -2.07 24.49
C THR A 261 7.91 -1.30 23.31
N ASN A 262 8.54 -1.36 22.13
CA ASN A 262 8.04 -0.69 20.92
C ASN A 262 7.73 0.80 21.14
N CYS A 263 8.55 1.50 21.92
CA CYS A 263 8.36 2.93 22.16
C CYS A 263 9.30 3.76 21.29
N THR A 264 8.82 4.91 20.80
CA THR A 264 9.65 5.91 20.12
C THR A 264 9.85 7.12 21.04
N VAL A 265 11.09 7.40 21.43
CA VAL A 265 11.48 8.41 22.42
C VAL A 265 12.43 9.42 21.80
N TYR A 266 11.94 10.63 21.48
CA TYR A 266 12.67 11.59 20.67
C TYR A 266 12.74 12.99 21.28
N GLY A 267 13.93 13.60 21.33
CA GLY A 267 14.08 15.01 21.70
C GLY A 267 13.69 15.35 23.14
N ASN A 268 13.76 14.37 24.06
CA ASN A 268 13.49 14.57 25.48
C ASN A 268 14.75 15.03 26.23
N LYS A 269 14.56 15.63 27.40
CA LYS A 269 15.61 16.25 28.20
C LYS A 269 15.63 15.76 29.64
N ALA A 270 16.81 15.43 30.14
CA ALA A 270 17.12 15.23 31.54
C ALA A 270 18.32 16.11 31.93
N LEU A 271 18.47 16.46 33.21
CA LEU A 271 19.66 17.21 33.66
C LEU A 271 20.87 16.30 33.90
N LEU A 272 20.65 15.07 34.39
CA LEU A 272 21.73 14.14 34.76
C LEU A 272 21.94 13.06 33.70
N SER A 273 21.00 12.11 33.53
CA SER A 273 21.16 10.96 32.63
C SER A 273 19.85 10.46 32.03
N GLY A 274 19.94 9.75 30.91
CA GLY A 274 18.79 9.13 30.22
C GLY A 274 17.79 10.19 29.78
N GLY A 275 18.23 11.18 29.00
CA GLY A 275 17.33 12.17 28.43
C GLY A 275 16.17 11.52 27.70
N GLY A 276 16.44 10.42 26.97
CA GLY A 276 15.41 9.56 26.41
C GLY A 276 14.86 8.61 27.47
N ILE A 277 15.61 7.55 27.76
CA ILE A 277 15.24 6.50 28.71
C ILE A 277 16.34 6.32 29.76
N TYR A 278 15.97 6.32 31.03
CA TYR A 278 16.81 5.79 32.11
C TYR A 278 16.29 4.41 32.49
N ASN A 279 17.08 3.36 32.32
CA ASN A 279 16.72 1.97 32.60
C ASN A 279 17.41 1.45 33.86
N ASP A 280 16.63 1.05 34.87
CA ASP A 280 17.14 0.55 36.16
C ASP A 280 17.57 -0.93 36.10
N ILE A 281 18.27 -1.42 37.13
CA ILE A 281 19.05 -2.68 37.13
C ILE A 281 18.26 -3.98 36.89
N CYS A 282 16.92 -3.96 37.00
CA CYS A 282 16.06 -5.15 36.83
C CYS A 282 15.02 -4.96 35.72
N CYS A 283 15.27 -4.05 34.79
CA CYS A 283 14.26 -3.50 33.90
C CYS A 283 14.62 -3.74 32.43
N ALA A 284 13.61 -3.80 31.57
CA ALA A 284 13.77 -4.18 30.17
C ALA A 284 13.33 -3.07 29.21
N VAL A 285 14.15 -2.83 28.19
CA VAL A 285 13.86 -1.99 27.03
C VAL A 285 14.02 -2.84 25.77
N ILE A 286 12.93 -3.06 25.04
CA ILE A 286 12.87 -4.01 23.91
C ILE A 286 12.20 -3.34 22.71
N ASN A 287 12.71 -3.51 21.49
CA ASN A 287 12.10 -2.91 20.29
C ASN A 287 11.92 -1.40 20.36
N CYS A 288 12.68 -0.67 21.17
CA CYS A 288 12.48 0.77 21.33
C CYS A 288 13.41 1.56 20.42
N ILE A 289 13.00 2.76 20.03
CA ILE A 289 13.87 3.75 19.42
C ILE A 289 14.00 4.91 20.40
N ALA A 290 15.22 5.27 20.77
CA ALA A 290 15.52 6.48 21.51
C ALA A 290 16.55 7.29 20.73
N TRP A 291 16.22 8.52 20.30
CA TRP A 291 17.11 9.30 19.45
C TRP A 291 17.04 10.80 19.69
N SER A 292 18.16 11.50 19.51
CA SER A 292 18.30 12.95 19.70
C SER A 292 17.84 13.45 21.08
N ASN A 293 17.95 12.64 22.13
CA ASN A 293 17.71 13.07 23.50
C ASN A 293 19.02 13.64 24.10
N ASN A 294 18.91 14.52 25.10
CA ASN A 294 20.13 15.08 25.72
C ASN A 294 20.77 14.10 26.73
N ASN A 295 22.03 14.35 27.09
CA ASN A 295 22.87 13.49 27.95
C ASN A 295 23.08 12.09 27.38
N THR A 296 22.07 11.22 27.44
CA THR A 296 22.06 9.86 26.88
C THR A 296 20.69 9.54 26.30
N ASP A 297 20.65 8.86 25.14
CA ASP A 297 19.42 8.36 24.54
C ASP A 297 18.86 7.23 25.41
N ILE A 298 19.71 6.28 25.81
CA ILE A 298 19.39 5.26 26.80
C ILE A 298 20.53 5.14 27.82
N GLU A 299 20.26 5.54 29.07
CA GLU A 299 21.12 5.22 30.21
C GLU A 299 20.72 3.86 30.78
N ASN A 300 21.59 2.86 30.73
CA ASN A 300 21.30 1.53 31.28
C ASN A 300 22.10 1.24 32.56
N SER A 301 21.45 1.26 33.71
CA SER A 301 22.05 1.01 35.04
C SER A 301 22.11 -0.48 35.41
N GLY A 302 22.36 -1.35 34.42
CA GLY A 302 22.51 -2.79 34.60
C GLY A 302 21.26 -3.63 34.29
N GLY A 303 20.23 -3.04 33.69
CA GLY A 303 19.07 -3.76 33.15
C GLY A 303 19.32 -4.35 31.75
N GLU A 304 18.25 -4.85 31.12
CA GLU A 304 18.27 -5.39 29.76
C GLU A 304 17.86 -4.33 28.72
N VAL A 305 18.67 -4.18 27.68
CA VAL A 305 18.31 -3.41 26.48
C VAL A 305 18.62 -4.30 25.28
N LYS A 306 17.62 -4.62 24.46
CA LYS A 306 17.79 -5.47 23.27
C LYS A 306 16.87 -5.06 22.13
N TYR A 307 17.23 -5.42 20.90
CA TYR A 307 16.48 -5.12 19.68
C TYR A 307 16.02 -3.65 19.63
N SER A 308 16.85 -2.71 20.09
CA SER A 308 16.50 -1.30 20.24
C SER A 308 17.51 -0.41 19.52
N CYS A 309 17.06 0.75 19.05
CA CYS A 309 17.86 1.70 18.28
C CYS A 309 18.15 2.99 19.06
N PHE A 310 19.42 3.30 19.34
CA PHE A 310 19.81 4.48 20.13
C PHE A 310 21.25 4.95 19.87
N GLY A 311 21.51 6.25 19.99
CA GLY A 311 22.73 6.88 19.47
C GLY A 311 24.01 6.67 20.29
N ASP A 312 23.89 6.33 21.56
CA ASP A 312 24.99 6.29 22.54
C ASP A 312 25.50 4.89 22.89
N GLY A 313 25.05 3.81 22.21
CA GLY A 313 25.67 2.49 22.35
C GLY A 313 24.96 1.34 21.63
N THR A 314 25.62 0.17 21.58
CA THR A 314 25.08 -1.08 21.00
C THR A 314 25.11 -2.27 21.97
N THR A 315 25.28 -2.04 23.28
CA THR A 315 25.36 -3.15 24.24
C THR A 315 24.03 -3.88 24.31
N GLY A 316 24.04 -5.21 24.15
CA GLY A 316 22.83 -6.04 24.16
C GLY A 316 22.50 -6.63 22.78
N GLU A 317 21.71 -7.70 22.76
CA GLU A 317 21.36 -8.43 21.54
C GLU A 317 20.52 -7.55 20.58
N GLY A 318 20.83 -7.56 19.29
CA GLY A 318 19.99 -6.92 18.27
C GLY A 318 19.94 -5.38 18.32
N ASN A 319 20.71 -4.72 19.17
CA ASN A 319 20.70 -3.26 19.27
C ASN A 319 21.41 -2.59 18.09
N ILE A 320 20.92 -1.39 17.74
CA ILE A 320 21.35 -0.63 16.57
C ILE A 320 21.77 0.77 17.04
N ALA A 321 23.00 1.19 16.72
CA ALA A 321 23.48 2.56 16.96
C ALA A 321 23.65 3.31 15.63
N VAL A 322 22.58 3.34 14.84
CA VAL A 322 22.52 4.02 13.54
C VAL A 322 21.26 4.86 13.53
N ASN A 323 21.30 6.02 12.88
CA ASN A 323 20.16 6.93 12.81
C ASN A 323 18.90 6.16 12.37
N PRO A 324 17.79 6.21 13.14
CA PRO A 324 16.56 5.50 12.82
C PRO A 324 15.86 6.05 11.58
N MET A 325 16.30 7.18 11.04
CA MET A 325 15.74 7.84 9.87
C MET A 325 14.24 8.10 10.08
N PHE A 326 13.88 9.19 10.77
CA PHE A 326 12.49 9.62 10.90
C PHE A 326 12.05 10.46 9.70
N VAL A 327 10.76 10.40 9.32
CA VAL A 327 10.19 11.17 8.20
C VAL A 327 10.47 12.67 8.33
N ASN A 328 10.11 13.27 9.47
CA ASN A 328 10.29 14.69 9.69
C ASN A 328 10.47 15.01 11.17
N VAL A 329 11.61 15.58 11.53
CA VAL A 329 11.88 16.07 12.89
C VAL A 329 12.34 17.52 12.90
N SER A 330 11.94 18.28 11.88
CA SER A 330 12.31 19.68 11.71
C SER A 330 11.27 20.63 12.29
N GLY A 331 11.72 21.83 12.68
CA GLY A 331 10.89 22.90 13.22
C GLY A 331 10.77 22.90 14.75
N ASP A 332 10.36 24.05 15.29
CA ASP A 332 10.30 24.31 16.74
C ASP A 332 9.04 23.75 17.42
N ASP A 333 8.03 23.38 16.64
CA ASP A 333 6.76 22.81 17.13
C ASP A 333 6.81 21.28 17.04
N PRO A 334 7.05 20.58 18.16
CA PRO A 334 7.25 19.14 18.15
C PRO A 334 5.96 18.36 17.87
N THR A 335 4.79 19.00 17.93
CA THR A 335 3.51 18.36 17.55
C THR A 335 3.37 18.15 16.05
N LYS A 336 4.27 18.74 15.25
CA LYS A 336 4.34 18.58 13.79
C LYS A 336 5.42 17.61 13.32
N TRP A 337 6.17 17.01 14.26
CA TRP A 337 7.12 15.98 13.91
C TRP A 337 6.41 14.71 13.47
N ASP A 338 6.98 14.07 12.45
CA ASP A 338 6.59 12.76 11.97
C ASP A 338 7.73 11.77 12.28
N LEU A 339 7.48 10.97 13.32
CA LEU A 339 8.43 10.00 13.87
C LEU A 339 8.23 8.60 13.26
N GLN A 340 7.53 8.48 12.13
CA GLN A 340 7.52 7.26 11.32
C GLN A 340 8.89 7.05 10.64
N LEU A 341 9.18 5.78 10.29
CA LEU A 341 10.46 5.37 9.70
C LEU A 341 10.53 5.57 8.18
N GLN A 342 11.73 5.88 7.66
CA GLN A 342 12.01 5.88 6.21
C GLN A 342 12.26 4.46 5.65
N PRO A 343 11.98 4.15 4.37
CA PRO A 343 12.14 2.83 3.75
C PRO A 343 13.51 2.17 3.91
N ASN A 344 14.55 2.95 4.18
CA ASN A 344 15.92 2.45 4.40
C ASN A 344 16.35 2.54 5.87
N SER A 345 15.42 2.82 6.77
CA SER A 345 15.68 2.85 8.19
C SER A 345 16.27 1.51 8.65
N PRO A 346 17.36 1.51 9.43
CA PRO A 346 17.90 0.29 10.00
C PRO A 346 16.94 -0.35 11.03
N CYS A 347 15.89 0.36 11.44
CA CYS A 347 14.89 -0.09 12.39
C CYS A 347 13.76 -0.91 11.77
N ILE A 348 13.65 -0.92 10.42
CA ILE A 348 12.63 -1.70 9.71
C ILE A 348 13.01 -3.17 9.70
N ASP A 349 12.04 -4.04 9.98
CA ASP A 349 12.16 -5.49 10.03
C ASP A 349 13.28 -6.00 10.99
N ALA A 350 13.77 -5.14 11.89
CA ALA A 350 14.97 -5.39 12.70
C ALA A 350 14.66 -5.71 14.18
N GLY A 351 13.42 -5.55 14.61
CA GLY A 351 12.93 -5.89 15.94
C GLY A 351 12.61 -7.38 16.13
N THR A 352 12.27 -7.74 17.37
CA THR A 352 11.84 -9.08 17.78
C THR A 352 10.33 -9.15 18.01
N SER A 353 9.76 -10.36 18.03
CA SER A 353 8.36 -10.57 18.43
C SER A 353 8.15 -10.48 19.95
N GLU A 354 9.22 -10.46 20.75
CA GLU A 354 9.14 -10.43 22.20
C GLU A 354 8.50 -9.13 22.70
N GLY A 355 7.34 -9.25 23.35
CA GLY A 355 6.59 -8.11 23.91
C GLY A 355 5.95 -7.18 22.87
N ALA A 356 6.14 -7.43 21.57
CA ALA A 356 5.62 -6.59 20.52
C ALA A 356 4.08 -6.64 20.46
N PRO A 357 3.39 -5.48 20.35
CA PRO A 357 1.95 -5.45 20.21
C PRO A 357 1.50 -5.98 18.84
N GLY A 358 0.26 -6.44 18.73
CA GLY A 358 -0.30 -6.89 17.44
C GLY A 358 -0.54 -5.77 16.42
N PHE A 359 -0.54 -4.51 16.86
CA PHE A 359 -0.73 -3.32 16.03
C PHE A 359 0.18 -2.20 16.52
N ASP A 360 0.63 -1.34 15.60
CA ASP A 360 1.39 -0.13 15.88
C ASP A 360 0.49 1.01 16.40
N ILE A 361 1.07 2.18 16.68
CA ILE A 361 0.32 3.31 17.26
C ILE A 361 -0.73 3.90 16.30
N LEU A 362 -0.58 3.68 14.99
CA LEU A 362 -1.53 4.09 13.96
C LEU A 362 -2.56 3.00 13.62
N GLY A 363 -2.50 1.84 14.29
CA GLY A 363 -3.39 0.71 14.05
C GLY A 363 -2.95 -0.20 12.90
N VAL A 364 -1.72 -0.06 12.40
CA VAL A 364 -1.11 -0.95 11.40
C VAL A 364 -0.75 -2.28 12.06
N LYS A 365 -1.22 -3.40 11.50
CA LYS A 365 -0.96 -4.75 12.02
C LYS A 365 0.54 -5.08 11.94
N ARG A 366 1.13 -5.58 13.04
CA ARG A 366 2.52 -6.05 13.09
C ARG A 366 2.65 -7.56 12.91
N PRO A 367 3.72 -8.07 12.27
CA PRO A 367 4.65 -7.32 11.41
C PRO A 367 4.07 -7.04 9.99
N LYS A 368 4.56 -5.99 9.33
CA LYS A 368 4.41 -5.67 7.91
C LYS A 368 5.76 -5.77 7.21
N GLY A 369 6.13 -6.98 6.81
CA GLY A 369 7.40 -7.21 6.15
C GLY A 369 7.98 -8.54 6.56
N ALA A 370 9.30 -8.59 6.68
CA ALA A 370 10.03 -9.77 7.11
C ALA A 370 10.12 -9.90 8.64
N GLY A 371 9.94 -8.81 9.39
CA GLY A 371 10.15 -8.72 10.83
C GLY A 371 9.34 -7.61 11.48
N PHE A 372 9.50 -7.42 12.78
CA PHE A 372 8.86 -6.32 13.50
C PHE A 372 9.71 -5.07 13.38
N ASP A 373 9.10 -3.90 13.23
CA ASP A 373 9.86 -2.66 13.29
C ASP A 373 10.14 -2.24 14.72
N MET A 374 11.34 -1.69 14.97
CA MET A 374 11.62 -1.02 16.24
C MET A 374 10.81 0.29 16.32
N GLY A 375 10.46 0.69 17.53
CA GLY A 375 9.67 1.88 17.81
C GLY A 375 8.16 1.65 17.74
N ALA A 376 7.42 2.75 17.87
CA ALA A 376 5.96 2.77 17.98
C ALA A 376 5.23 2.65 16.63
N TYR A 377 5.93 2.84 15.52
CA TYR A 377 5.39 2.76 14.17
C TYR A 377 5.79 1.46 13.48
N GLU A 378 4.90 0.94 12.66
CA GLU A 378 5.18 -0.14 11.71
C GLU A 378 5.15 0.46 10.30
N HIS A 379 6.27 0.41 9.61
CA HIS A 379 6.45 0.96 8.29
C HIS A 379 5.59 0.22 7.27
N VAL A 380 4.82 0.99 6.49
CA VAL A 380 4.04 0.49 5.37
C VAL A 380 4.77 0.89 4.08
N LYS A 381 5.25 -0.11 3.33
CA LYS A 381 6.01 0.05 2.08
C LYS A 381 5.28 0.98 1.08
N PRO A 382 5.99 1.90 0.39
CA PRO A 382 5.39 2.99 -0.38
C PRO A 382 4.77 2.55 -1.72
N THR A 383 3.72 3.26 -2.11
CA THR A 383 2.87 2.98 -3.28
C THR A 383 3.44 3.52 -4.62
N ARG A 384 4.50 4.35 -4.63
CA ARG A 384 5.12 4.92 -5.85
C ARG A 384 6.46 5.62 -5.62
N TYR A 385 7.43 5.41 -6.50
CA TYR A 385 8.71 6.11 -6.57
C TYR A 385 8.80 7.05 -7.79
N TYR A 386 9.61 8.10 -7.69
CA TYR A 386 9.80 9.16 -8.68
C TYR A 386 11.30 9.37 -8.95
N VAL A 387 11.69 9.36 -10.22
CA VAL A 387 13.10 9.41 -10.65
C VAL A 387 13.30 10.55 -11.66
N LYS A 388 14.35 11.36 -11.48
CA LYS A 388 14.76 12.41 -12.43
C LYS A 388 16.28 12.45 -12.61
N PRO A 389 16.82 12.88 -13.76
CA PRO A 389 18.28 13.00 -13.93
C PRO A 389 18.92 14.01 -12.95
N THR A 390 18.14 15.00 -12.51
CA THR A 390 18.52 16.02 -11.52
C THR A 390 18.24 15.61 -10.07
N GLY A 391 17.71 14.41 -9.84
CA GLY A 391 17.42 13.88 -8.51
C GLY A 391 18.68 13.57 -7.70
N ASN A 392 18.47 13.00 -6.51
CA ASN A 392 19.52 12.56 -5.62
C ASN A 392 19.14 11.20 -5.03
N ASP A 393 20.01 10.20 -5.10
CA ASP A 393 19.76 8.87 -4.54
C ASP A 393 19.78 8.83 -3.00
N SER A 394 20.11 9.94 -2.36
CA SER A 394 19.85 10.14 -0.92
C SER A 394 18.41 10.58 -0.62
N ASN A 395 17.63 10.96 -1.64
CA ASN A 395 16.21 11.25 -1.48
C ASN A 395 15.41 9.96 -1.35
N TRP A 396 14.19 10.09 -0.85
CA TRP A 396 13.23 8.98 -0.79
C TRP A 396 12.61 8.65 -2.13
N GLY A 397 12.57 9.63 -3.04
CA GLY A 397 11.89 9.48 -4.31
C GLY A 397 10.39 9.33 -4.21
N VAL A 398 9.72 9.83 -3.17
CA VAL A 398 8.24 9.71 -3.04
C VAL A 398 7.48 10.95 -3.52
N THR A 399 8.19 11.96 -4.05
CA THR A 399 7.59 13.10 -4.75
C THR A 399 8.50 13.58 -5.88
N TRP A 400 7.94 14.29 -6.86
CA TRP A 400 8.72 14.95 -7.90
C TRP A 400 9.62 16.10 -7.41
N ALA A 401 9.36 16.64 -6.23
CA ALA A 401 10.18 17.71 -5.62
C ALA A 401 11.45 17.17 -4.95
N SER A 402 11.45 15.89 -4.57
CA SER A 402 12.60 15.19 -4.00
C SER A 402 12.75 13.79 -4.64
N PRO A 403 13.04 13.74 -5.97
CA PRO A 403 13.10 12.49 -6.70
C PRO A 403 14.46 11.79 -6.49
N LEU A 404 14.46 10.46 -6.70
CA LEU A 404 15.70 9.69 -6.85
C LEU A 404 16.41 10.10 -8.15
N LYS A 405 17.72 9.86 -8.20
CA LYS A 405 18.53 10.15 -9.39
C LYS A 405 18.54 8.99 -10.38
N SER A 406 18.65 7.77 -9.87
CA SER A 406 18.80 6.55 -10.67
C SER A 406 17.53 5.68 -10.65
N ILE A 407 17.25 5.08 -11.80
CA ILE A 407 16.18 4.09 -11.97
C ILE A 407 16.56 2.83 -11.17
N VAL A 408 17.85 2.47 -11.19
CA VAL A 408 18.37 1.33 -10.43
C VAL A 408 17.99 1.44 -8.95
N THR A 409 18.31 2.57 -8.30
CA THR A 409 17.98 2.77 -6.89
C THR A 409 16.48 2.63 -6.62
N ALA A 410 15.64 3.22 -7.49
CA ALA A 410 14.19 3.09 -7.37
C ALA A 410 13.72 1.63 -7.51
N THR A 411 14.25 0.88 -8.48
CA THR A 411 13.89 -0.54 -8.68
C THR A 411 14.43 -1.47 -7.60
N GLU A 412 15.49 -1.08 -6.89
CA GLU A 412 15.98 -1.81 -5.72
C GLU A 412 15.11 -1.60 -4.48
N TYR A 413 14.44 -0.45 -4.39
CA TYR A 413 13.45 -0.18 -3.33
C TYR A 413 12.06 -0.70 -3.68
N ALA A 414 11.73 -0.81 -4.97
CA ALA A 414 10.42 -1.24 -5.43
C ALA A 414 10.16 -2.73 -5.20
N LEU A 415 8.95 -3.02 -4.71
CA LEU A 415 8.44 -4.35 -4.42
C LEU A 415 7.15 -4.61 -5.21
N LYS A 416 6.69 -5.87 -5.19
CA LYS A 416 5.47 -6.29 -5.90
C LYS A 416 4.28 -5.41 -5.49
N GLY A 417 3.68 -4.73 -6.47
CA GLY A 417 2.57 -3.78 -6.29
C GLY A 417 2.98 -2.32 -6.44
N ASP A 418 4.28 -2.01 -6.42
CA ASP A 418 4.79 -0.64 -6.47
C ASP A 418 4.89 -0.11 -7.90
N GLU A 419 4.85 1.21 -8.02
CA GLU A 419 5.09 1.94 -9.26
C GLU A 419 6.40 2.72 -9.21
N VAL A 420 7.11 2.82 -10.32
CA VAL A 420 8.30 3.67 -10.49
C VAL A 420 8.06 4.58 -11.69
N TRP A 421 7.98 5.89 -11.44
CA TRP A 421 7.73 6.91 -12.44
C TRP A 421 9.04 7.64 -12.77
N VAL A 422 9.45 7.58 -14.02
CA VAL A 422 10.75 8.08 -14.46
C VAL A 422 10.55 9.25 -15.43
N ALA A 423 11.07 10.42 -15.05
CA ALA A 423 11.00 11.61 -15.89
C ALA A 423 11.88 11.50 -17.13
N GLU A 424 11.62 12.35 -18.10
CA GLU A 424 12.42 12.52 -19.31
C GLU A 424 13.91 12.68 -19.00
N GLY A 425 14.73 12.17 -19.91
CA GLY A 425 16.19 12.25 -19.81
C GLY A 425 16.87 10.92 -20.10
N THR A 426 18.20 10.97 -20.09
CA THR A 426 19.06 9.81 -20.35
C THR A 426 19.68 9.28 -19.07
N TYR A 427 19.43 8.00 -18.80
CA TYR A 427 19.86 7.28 -17.61
C TYR A 427 20.92 6.25 -17.99
N ALA A 428 22.18 6.66 -17.86
CA ALA A 428 23.33 5.77 -17.95
C ALA A 428 23.55 5.12 -16.58
N GLU A 429 22.81 4.04 -16.33
CA GLU A 429 22.80 3.36 -15.03
C GLU A 429 24.15 2.70 -14.71
N SER A 430 24.48 2.60 -13.42
CA SER A 430 25.73 1.94 -12.99
C SER A 430 25.69 0.42 -13.16
N LYS A 431 24.49 -0.17 -13.19
CA LYS A 431 24.21 -1.59 -13.36
C LYS A 431 22.89 -1.82 -14.10
N THR A 432 22.61 -3.08 -14.47
CA THR A 432 21.37 -3.46 -15.17
C THR A 432 20.16 -3.12 -14.32
N VAL A 433 19.16 -2.48 -14.92
CA VAL A 433 17.88 -2.22 -14.28
C VAL A 433 17.16 -3.56 -14.18
N VAL A 434 16.85 -3.98 -12.96
CA VAL A 434 16.12 -5.23 -12.71
C VAL A 434 14.71 -4.87 -12.27
N ASN A 435 13.75 -5.01 -13.16
CA ASN A 435 12.33 -4.75 -12.88
C ASN A 435 11.64 -6.05 -12.42
N ASN A 436 11.44 -6.18 -11.12
CA ASN A 436 10.92 -7.38 -10.48
C ASN A 436 9.44 -7.64 -10.79
N GLU A 437 8.99 -8.87 -10.58
CA GLU A 437 7.61 -9.27 -10.83
C GLU A 437 6.61 -8.40 -10.04
N GLY A 438 5.63 -7.86 -10.76
CA GLY A 438 4.57 -7.03 -10.19
C GLY A 438 4.98 -5.60 -9.84
N VAL A 439 6.19 -5.16 -10.21
CA VAL A 439 6.58 -3.74 -10.23
C VAL A 439 6.15 -3.12 -11.57
N ALA A 440 5.58 -1.92 -11.53
CA ALA A 440 5.24 -1.15 -12.71
C ALA A 440 6.23 0.00 -12.93
N LEU A 441 7.10 -0.15 -13.91
CA LEU A 441 8.12 0.81 -14.29
C LEU A 441 7.64 1.60 -15.51
N TYR A 442 7.43 2.90 -15.33
CA TYR A 442 6.86 3.81 -16.31
C TYR A 442 7.83 4.95 -16.67
N GLY A 443 8.10 5.14 -17.96
CA GLY A 443 8.79 6.32 -18.51
C GLY A 443 7.80 7.27 -19.18
N GLY A 444 8.23 8.45 -19.61
CA GLY A 444 7.36 9.40 -20.33
C GLY A 444 6.81 10.57 -19.51
N PHE A 445 7.47 10.94 -18.41
CA PHE A 445 7.00 12.02 -17.52
C PHE A 445 7.83 13.29 -17.69
N ALA A 446 7.20 14.47 -17.68
CA ALA A 446 7.87 15.76 -17.47
C ALA A 446 8.44 15.89 -16.05
N GLY A 447 7.89 15.11 -15.11
CA GLY A 447 8.28 15.15 -13.70
C GLY A 447 7.45 16.13 -12.89
N THR A 448 6.21 16.37 -13.25
CA THR A 448 5.28 17.25 -12.52
C THR A 448 3.90 16.63 -12.32
N GLU A 449 3.71 15.41 -12.80
CA GLU A 449 2.43 14.71 -12.88
C GLU A 449 1.97 14.19 -11.51
N SER A 450 0.68 14.29 -11.26
CA SER A 450 0.00 13.68 -10.11
C SER A 450 -0.74 12.37 -10.49
N HIS A 451 -1.00 12.14 -11.78
CA HIS A 451 -1.72 10.96 -12.28
C HIS A 451 -1.04 10.34 -13.50
N LEU A 452 -1.12 9.00 -13.63
CA LEU A 452 -0.49 8.26 -14.74
C LEU A 452 -1.02 8.71 -16.11
N SER A 453 -2.27 9.15 -16.19
CA SER A 453 -2.90 9.65 -17.42
C SER A 453 -2.36 11.00 -17.92
N GLN A 454 -1.55 11.70 -17.13
CA GLN A 454 -0.88 12.94 -17.55
C GLN A 454 0.43 12.67 -18.29
N ARG A 455 0.90 11.41 -18.29
CA ARG A 455 2.11 10.96 -18.96
C ARG A 455 2.00 11.14 -20.48
N ASP A 456 3.01 11.73 -21.09
CA ASP A 456 3.15 11.84 -22.55
C ASP A 456 4.50 11.26 -22.97
N ILE A 457 4.48 9.99 -23.38
CA ILE A 457 5.67 9.24 -23.78
C ILE A 457 6.38 9.83 -25.00
N SER A 458 5.66 10.58 -25.83
CA SER A 458 6.21 11.15 -27.07
C SER A 458 6.90 12.49 -26.81
N ALA A 459 6.31 13.32 -25.94
CA ALA A 459 6.87 14.61 -25.57
C ALA A 459 8.03 14.49 -24.56
N HIS A 460 8.01 13.46 -23.70
CA HIS A 460 8.92 13.33 -22.56
C HIS A 460 9.74 12.02 -22.59
N PRO A 461 10.62 11.82 -23.58
CA PRO A 461 11.33 10.56 -23.76
C PRO A 461 12.24 10.21 -22.57
N THR A 462 12.08 8.99 -22.06
CA THR A 462 12.92 8.41 -21.00
C THR A 462 13.83 7.34 -21.58
N ILE A 463 15.15 7.55 -21.53
CA ILE A 463 16.14 6.70 -22.20
C ILE A 463 16.96 5.93 -21.17
N ILE A 464 16.96 4.60 -21.24
CA ILE A 464 17.89 3.73 -20.50
C ILE A 464 19.03 3.35 -21.44
N ASP A 465 20.24 3.76 -21.08
CA ASP A 465 21.42 3.61 -21.91
C ASP A 465 22.41 2.60 -21.30
N GLY A 466 22.66 1.50 -22.01
CA GLY A 466 23.57 0.43 -21.59
C GLY A 466 25.06 0.73 -21.82
N GLY A 467 25.39 1.86 -22.44
CA GLY A 467 26.77 2.33 -22.65
C GLY A 467 27.63 1.45 -23.56
N GLY A 468 27.03 0.50 -24.28
CA GLY A 468 27.70 -0.49 -25.13
C GLY A 468 28.34 -1.65 -24.35
N ILE A 469 28.20 -1.69 -23.02
CA ILE A 469 28.95 -2.59 -22.15
C ILE A 469 28.07 -3.50 -21.29
N ARG A 470 26.76 -3.24 -21.20
CA ARG A 470 25.88 -3.94 -20.26
C ARG A 470 24.46 -4.03 -20.80
N GLN A 471 23.73 -5.06 -20.38
CA GLN A 471 22.29 -5.19 -20.64
C GLN A 471 21.53 -4.04 -19.98
N CYS A 472 20.61 -3.39 -20.70
CA CYS A 472 19.86 -2.27 -20.14
C CYS A 472 18.88 -2.72 -19.06
N VAL A 473 18.01 -3.69 -19.39
CA VAL A 473 16.89 -4.11 -18.53
C VAL A 473 16.74 -5.63 -18.46
N GLN A 474 16.52 -6.15 -17.26
CA GLN A 474 15.90 -7.46 -17.02
C GLN A 474 14.49 -7.22 -16.50
N ASN A 475 13.49 -7.76 -17.19
CA ASN A 475 12.10 -7.46 -16.91
C ASN A 475 11.29 -8.71 -16.56
N SER A 476 10.65 -8.66 -15.39
CA SER A 476 9.59 -9.59 -14.96
C SER A 476 8.30 -8.85 -14.57
N GLY A 477 8.30 -7.51 -14.55
CA GLY A 477 7.16 -6.64 -14.25
C GLY A 477 6.59 -5.96 -15.51
N VAL A 478 6.01 -4.76 -15.32
CA VAL A 478 5.59 -3.90 -16.43
C VAL A 478 6.72 -2.91 -16.73
N LEU A 479 7.20 -2.89 -17.97
CA LEU A 479 8.12 -1.91 -18.51
C LEU A 479 7.41 -1.15 -19.64
N ASP A 480 7.14 0.13 -19.43
CA ASP A 480 6.28 0.89 -20.34
C ASP A 480 6.77 2.32 -20.60
N GLY A 481 6.91 2.69 -21.88
CA GLY A 481 7.24 4.05 -22.30
C GLY A 481 8.73 4.40 -22.29
N PHE A 482 9.63 3.43 -22.52
CA PHE A 482 11.08 3.65 -22.49
C PHE A 482 11.75 3.54 -23.85
N HIS A 483 12.79 4.34 -24.03
CA HIS A 483 13.81 4.16 -25.07
C HIS A 483 14.95 3.32 -24.49
N ILE A 484 15.27 2.19 -25.10
CA ILE A 484 16.30 1.25 -24.63
C ILE A 484 17.41 1.15 -25.67
N THR A 485 18.61 1.61 -25.31
CA THR A 485 19.69 1.75 -26.29
C THR A 485 21.07 1.35 -25.79
N ARG A 486 21.96 1.01 -26.74
CA ARG A 486 23.36 0.65 -26.54
C ARG A 486 23.55 -0.45 -25.49
N GLY A 487 22.59 -1.33 -25.33
CA GLY A 487 22.67 -2.49 -24.46
C GLY A 487 23.58 -3.57 -25.04
N ARG A 488 24.30 -4.29 -24.17
CA ARG A 488 25.16 -5.44 -24.55
C ARG A 488 25.02 -6.60 -23.58
N SER A 489 24.61 -7.76 -24.08
CA SER A 489 24.38 -8.99 -23.30
C SER A 489 24.63 -10.25 -24.13
N ASP A 490 24.58 -11.42 -23.50
CA ASP A 490 24.54 -12.70 -24.22
C ASP A 490 23.14 -13.00 -24.77
N VAL A 491 22.10 -12.61 -24.06
CA VAL A 491 20.71 -12.70 -24.51
C VAL A 491 19.99 -11.39 -24.20
N GLY A 492 19.18 -10.89 -25.14
CA GLY A 492 18.42 -9.65 -24.93
C GLY A 492 19.35 -8.47 -24.72
N GLY A 493 20.06 -8.03 -25.76
CA GLY A 493 21.08 -6.99 -25.66
C GLY A 493 20.55 -5.73 -24.96
N GLY A 494 19.36 -5.28 -25.35
CA GLY A 494 18.62 -4.23 -24.67
C GLY A 494 17.83 -4.78 -23.48
N ILE A 495 16.90 -5.71 -23.78
CA ILE A 495 15.93 -6.23 -22.81
C ILE A 495 15.96 -7.75 -22.79
N PHE A 496 16.12 -8.33 -21.60
CA PHE A 496 15.73 -9.72 -21.33
C PHE A 496 14.39 -9.72 -20.60
N ASN A 497 13.32 -10.09 -21.30
CA ASN A 497 11.95 -10.13 -20.78
C ASN A 497 11.61 -11.57 -20.39
N TYR A 498 11.53 -11.84 -19.10
CA TYR A 498 11.45 -13.20 -18.56
C TYR A 498 10.02 -13.65 -18.24
N SER A 499 9.19 -12.76 -17.69
CA SER A 499 7.76 -13.02 -17.43
C SER A 499 6.92 -11.74 -17.43
N GLY A 500 7.44 -10.68 -18.03
CA GLY A 500 6.91 -9.33 -17.92
C GLY A 500 6.25 -8.82 -19.20
N ALA A 501 5.67 -7.62 -19.10
CA ALA A 501 5.13 -6.89 -20.23
C ALA A 501 6.08 -5.76 -20.61
N VAL A 502 6.51 -5.73 -21.87
CA VAL A 502 7.24 -4.62 -22.48
C VAL A 502 6.28 -3.90 -23.42
N THR A 503 5.91 -2.67 -23.09
CA THR A 503 4.86 -1.92 -23.80
C THR A 503 5.33 -0.53 -24.21
N ASN A 504 4.93 -0.03 -25.38
CA ASN A 504 5.23 1.34 -25.83
C ASN A 504 6.74 1.69 -25.77
N CYS A 505 7.60 0.70 -26.00
CA CYS A 505 9.05 0.89 -25.91
C CYS A 505 9.68 1.04 -27.29
N ILE A 506 10.76 1.82 -27.35
CA ILE A 506 11.60 1.97 -28.53
C ILE A 506 12.95 1.32 -28.22
N VAL A 507 13.30 0.24 -28.89
CA VAL A 507 14.49 -0.58 -28.59
C VAL A 507 15.45 -0.57 -29.77
N TYR A 508 16.61 0.06 -29.61
CA TYR A 508 17.51 0.31 -30.73
C TYR A 508 19.01 0.30 -30.40
N GLU A 509 19.84 0.03 -31.41
CA GLU A 509 21.30 -0.02 -31.28
C GLU A 509 21.83 -0.98 -30.19
N ASN A 510 21.07 -2.02 -29.84
CA ASN A 510 21.49 -3.01 -28.86
C ASN A 510 22.19 -4.20 -29.52
N LYS A 511 23.06 -4.86 -28.77
CA LYS A 511 23.87 -5.99 -29.27
C LYS A 511 23.81 -7.21 -28.36
N SER A 512 23.51 -8.36 -28.95
CA SER A 512 23.55 -9.67 -28.30
C SER A 512 24.66 -10.56 -28.89
N THR A 513 25.41 -11.27 -28.04
CA THR A 513 26.40 -12.26 -28.49
C THR A 513 25.78 -13.62 -28.80
N ALA A 514 24.55 -13.89 -28.34
CA ALA A 514 23.75 -15.03 -28.76
C ALA A 514 22.43 -14.57 -29.38
N ASN A 515 21.34 -14.47 -28.62
CA ASN A 515 20.00 -14.31 -29.18
C ASN A 515 19.32 -13.01 -28.73
N GLY A 516 18.41 -12.47 -29.54
CA GLY A 516 17.63 -11.28 -29.20
C GLY A 516 18.51 -10.03 -29.11
N GLY A 517 18.90 -9.47 -30.24
CA GLY A 517 19.77 -8.28 -30.26
C GLY A 517 19.14 -7.12 -29.49
N GLY A 518 17.87 -6.83 -29.76
CA GLY A 518 17.06 -5.88 -29.00
C GLY A 518 16.44 -6.55 -27.78
N ILE A 519 15.57 -7.53 -28.02
CA ILE A 519 14.74 -8.17 -27.00
C ILE A 519 14.86 -9.69 -27.07
N TYR A 520 15.03 -10.32 -25.92
CA TYR A 520 14.77 -11.75 -25.75
C TYR A 520 13.49 -11.91 -24.91
N ASN A 521 12.42 -12.40 -25.54
CA ASN A 521 11.09 -12.54 -24.96
C ASN A 521 10.80 -14.00 -24.60
N TYR A 522 10.77 -14.29 -23.30
CA TYR A 522 10.74 -15.64 -22.75
C TYR A 522 9.51 -15.83 -21.85
N LYS A 523 8.97 -17.05 -21.76
CA LYS A 523 8.04 -17.55 -20.71
C LYS A 523 6.92 -16.59 -20.27
N ASN A 524 5.72 -16.77 -20.83
CA ASN A 524 4.51 -16.01 -20.47
C ASN A 524 4.68 -14.47 -20.55
N SER A 525 5.63 -14.00 -21.35
CA SER A 525 5.93 -12.59 -21.52
C SER A 525 5.25 -11.99 -22.76
N LYS A 526 5.04 -10.68 -22.76
CA LYS A 526 4.47 -9.97 -23.90
C LYS A 526 5.33 -8.77 -24.29
N VAL A 527 5.60 -8.64 -25.59
CA VAL A 527 6.10 -7.41 -26.22
C VAL A 527 4.95 -6.81 -27.00
N ASN A 528 4.55 -5.59 -26.66
CA ASN A 528 3.37 -4.95 -27.21
C ASN A 528 3.66 -3.52 -27.63
N ASN A 529 3.18 -3.11 -28.79
CA ASN A 529 3.24 -1.71 -29.19
C ASN A 529 4.67 -1.12 -29.19
N CYS A 530 5.65 -1.91 -29.62
CA CYS A 530 7.07 -1.52 -29.58
C CYS A 530 7.64 -1.30 -30.97
N ALA A 531 8.59 -0.36 -31.07
CA ALA A 531 9.45 -0.19 -32.23
C ALA A 531 10.84 -0.78 -31.93
N VAL A 532 11.29 -1.74 -32.73
CA VAL A 532 12.56 -2.45 -32.53
C VAL A 532 13.41 -2.34 -33.80
N TYR A 533 14.50 -1.58 -33.74
CA TYR A 533 15.31 -1.31 -34.93
C TYR A 533 16.81 -1.21 -34.67
N GLU A 534 17.62 -1.43 -35.70
CA GLU A 534 19.09 -1.31 -35.63
C GLU A 534 19.76 -2.14 -34.53
N ASN A 535 19.12 -3.23 -34.09
CA ASN A 535 19.71 -4.15 -33.14
C ASN A 535 20.48 -5.27 -33.84
N ASN A 536 21.46 -5.85 -33.15
CA ASN A 536 22.38 -6.84 -33.71
C ASN A 536 22.48 -8.09 -32.82
N ALA A 537 22.26 -9.28 -33.38
CA ALA A 537 22.50 -10.56 -32.72
C ALA A 537 23.54 -11.39 -33.48
N SER A 538 24.50 -11.97 -32.76
CA SER A 538 25.44 -12.93 -33.37
C SER A 538 24.83 -14.33 -33.55
N GLY A 539 23.68 -14.59 -32.92
CA GLY A 539 22.85 -15.77 -33.11
C GLY A 539 21.55 -15.41 -33.81
N LYS A 540 20.41 -15.66 -33.16
CA LYS A 540 19.05 -15.57 -33.73
C LYS A 540 18.27 -14.38 -33.21
N GLY A 541 17.31 -13.88 -34.00
CA GLY A 541 16.43 -12.80 -33.58
C GLY A 541 17.17 -11.47 -33.44
N GLY A 542 17.56 -10.87 -34.56
CA GLY A 542 18.35 -9.63 -34.56
C GLY A 542 17.63 -8.51 -33.81
N GLY A 543 16.33 -8.34 -34.09
CA GLY A 543 15.45 -7.50 -33.27
C GLY A 543 14.95 -8.25 -32.05
N ILE A 544 14.17 -9.30 -32.27
CA ILE A 544 13.46 -10.05 -31.21
C ILE A 544 13.70 -11.55 -31.37
N TYR A 545 14.12 -12.20 -30.28
CA TYR A 545 13.96 -13.64 -30.11
C TYR A 545 12.70 -13.89 -29.28
N ASN A 546 11.74 -14.64 -29.82
CA ASN A 546 10.41 -14.80 -29.22
C ASN A 546 10.06 -16.26 -28.92
N GLU A 547 9.68 -16.52 -27.67
CA GLU A 547 9.06 -17.76 -27.20
C GLU A 547 7.68 -17.51 -26.56
N SER A 548 7.10 -16.31 -26.73
CA SER A 548 5.81 -15.95 -26.17
C SER A 548 5.07 -14.97 -27.09
N ALA A 549 4.51 -13.84 -26.62
CA ALA A 549 3.71 -12.96 -27.48
C ALA A 549 4.45 -11.70 -27.97
N VAL A 550 4.40 -11.42 -29.27
CA VAL A 550 4.80 -10.14 -29.90
C VAL A 550 3.60 -9.57 -30.66
N ILE A 551 3.12 -8.39 -30.26
CA ILE A 551 1.85 -7.85 -30.73
C ILE A 551 2.02 -6.38 -31.12
N ASN A 552 1.47 -5.98 -32.27
CA ASN A 552 1.41 -4.59 -32.70
C ASN A 552 2.77 -3.86 -32.76
N CYS A 553 3.82 -4.56 -33.19
CA CYS A 553 5.18 -4.04 -33.19
C CYS A 553 5.69 -3.71 -34.60
N THR A 554 6.57 -2.72 -34.71
CA THR A 554 7.40 -2.51 -35.90
C THR A 554 8.81 -3.03 -35.63
N VAL A 555 9.31 -3.91 -36.50
CA VAL A 555 10.63 -4.52 -36.36
C VAL A 555 11.40 -4.34 -37.65
N TYR A 556 12.37 -3.43 -37.68
CA TYR A 556 13.00 -3.04 -38.94
C TYR A 556 14.50 -2.79 -38.84
N HIS A 557 15.22 -3.03 -39.93
CA HIS A 557 16.67 -2.77 -40.01
C HIS A 557 17.50 -3.41 -38.88
N ASN A 558 17.06 -4.56 -38.35
CA ASN A 558 17.84 -5.35 -37.39
C ASN A 558 18.69 -6.38 -38.13
N ASN A 559 19.74 -6.89 -37.47
CA ASN A 559 20.68 -7.83 -38.06
C ASN A 559 20.89 -9.07 -37.18
N ALA A 560 20.82 -10.26 -37.77
CA ALA A 560 21.16 -11.54 -37.13
C ALA A 560 22.20 -12.31 -37.95
N SER A 561 23.20 -12.91 -37.32
CA SER A 561 24.15 -13.76 -38.07
C SER A 561 23.57 -15.16 -38.37
N LEU A 562 22.58 -15.59 -37.61
CA LEU A 562 21.79 -16.79 -37.89
C LEU A 562 20.36 -16.38 -38.28
N ASP A 563 19.35 -17.05 -37.75
CA ASP A 563 17.98 -16.95 -38.24
C ASP A 563 17.16 -15.81 -37.62
N GLY A 564 16.20 -15.30 -38.40
CA GLY A 564 15.27 -14.25 -37.94
C GLY A 564 15.97 -12.91 -37.78
N GLY A 565 16.34 -12.28 -38.90
CA GLY A 565 16.99 -10.96 -38.89
C GLY A 565 16.18 -9.94 -38.08
N GLY A 566 14.86 -9.96 -38.24
CA GLY A 566 13.93 -9.17 -37.43
C GLY A 566 13.46 -9.98 -36.22
N ILE A 567 12.72 -11.06 -36.49
CA ILE A 567 12.10 -11.90 -35.46
C ILE A 567 12.48 -13.37 -35.67
N TYR A 568 13.00 -14.01 -34.63
CA TYR A 568 13.00 -15.47 -34.54
C TYR A 568 11.83 -15.88 -33.65
N ASN A 569 10.82 -16.54 -34.21
CA ASN A 569 9.62 -17.00 -33.51
C ASN A 569 9.69 -18.51 -33.28
N ASP A 570 9.93 -18.93 -32.03
CA ASP A 570 10.02 -20.34 -31.67
C ASP A 570 8.63 -20.99 -31.51
N ASN A 571 8.59 -22.29 -31.19
CA ASN A 571 7.37 -23.11 -31.26
C ASN A 571 6.17 -22.57 -30.45
N GLU A 572 6.42 -21.94 -29.30
CA GLU A 572 5.39 -21.40 -28.41
C GLU A 572 5.08 -19.92 -28.70
N GLY A 573 5.78 -19.31 -29.65
CA GLY A 573 5.70 -17.89 -29.93
C GLY A 573 4.55 -17.51 -30.86
N THR A 574 3.90 -16.39 -30.56
CA THR A 574 2.91 -15.74 -31.42
C THR A 574 3.42 -14.37 -31.88
N VAL A 575 3.17 -14.03 -33.14
CA VAL A 575 3.45 -12.71 -33.72
C VAL A 575 2.18 -12.21 -34.40
N THR A 576 1.60 -11.14 -33.88
CA THR A 576 0.27 -10.66 -34.31
C THR A 576 0.31 -9.18 -34.64
N ASN A 577 -0.28 -8.79 -35.79
CA ASN A 577 -0.38 -7.38 -36.21
C ASN A 577 0.97 -6.64 -36.23
N CYS A 578 2.05 -7.30 -36.64
CA CYS A 578 3.38 -6.69 -36.67
C CYS A 578 3.83 -6.35 -38.10
N THR A 579 4.63 -5.29 -38.24
CA THR A 579 5.29 -4.94 -39.50
C THR A 579 6.79 -5.20 -39.38
N VAL A 580 7.32 -6.14 -40.16
CA VAL A 580 8.71 -6.59 -40.15
C VAL A 580 9.40 -6.24 -41.47
N TYR A 581 10.23 -5.20 -41.47
CA TYR A 581 10.73 -4.57 -42.68
C TYR A 581 12.26 -4.47 -42.76
N PHE A 582 12.84 -4.87 -43.89
CA PHE A 582 14.27 -4.66 -44.19
C PHE A 582 15.23 -5.16 -43.10
N ASN A 583 14.93 -6.30 -42.49
CA ASN A 583 15.86 -6.92 -41.55
C ASN A 583 16.85 -7.83 -42.29
N ILE A 584 18.06 -7.92 -41.75
CA ILE A 584 19.22 -8.54 -42.37
C ILE A 584 19.57 -9.84 -41.62
N THR A 585 19.87 -10.88 -42.37
CA THR A 585 20.35 -12.17 -41.88
C THR A 585 21.27 -12.83 -42.90
N SER A 586 22.26 -13.58 -42.42
CA SER A 586 23.13 -14.40 -43.27
C SER A 586 22.63 -15.83 -43.54
N SER A 587 21.56 -16.31 -42.87
CA SER A 587 21.16 -17.73 -42.96
C SER A 587 19.71 -18.01 -43.35
N SER A 588 18.75 -17.11 -43.13
CA SER A 588 17.34 -17.43 -43.44
C SER A 588 16.42 -16.30 -43.88
N SER A 589 15.75 -15.62 -42.96
CA SER A 589 14.61 -14.75 -43.25
C SER A 589 14.44 -13.60 -42.26
N GLY A 590 13.63 -12.61 -42.64
CA GLY A 590 13.18 -11.53 -41.76
C GLY A 590 12.45 -12.05 -40.52
N ILE A 591 11.45 -12.92 -40.74
CA ILE A 591 10.80 -13.72 -39.70
C ILE A 591 11.16 -15.19 -39.91
N TYR A 592 11.83 -15.82 -38.95
CA TYR A 592 11.95 -17.27 -38.92
C TYR A 592 10.84 -17.83 -38.04
N ASN A 593 9.89 -18.57 -38.61
CA ASN A 593 8.70 -19.00 -37.90
C ASN A 593 8.67 -20.51 -37.62
N LYS A 594 8.41 -20.86 -36.36
CA LYS A 594 7.96 -22.19 -35.93
C LYS A 594 6.64 -22.17 -35.15
N GLY A 595 6.19 -20.99 -34.71
CA GLY A 595 4.94 -20.76 -33.97
C GLY A 595 3.85 -20.17 -34.86
N ILE A 596 3.07 -19.23 -34.32
CA ILE A 596 1.93 -18.61 -35.02
C ILE A 596 2.29 -17.20 -35.48
N VAL A 597 1.98 -16.87 -36.74
CA VAL A 597 2.07 -15.51 -37.29
C VAL A 597 0.73 -15.15 -37.93
N THR A 598 0.10 -14.07 -37.45
CA THR A 598 -1.23 -13.65 -37.92
C THR A 598 -1.26 -12.14 -38.15
N ASN A 599 -1.98 -11.68 -39.17
CA ASN A 599 -2.14 -10.24 -39.45
C ASN A 599 -0.82 -9.47 -39.63
N CYS A 600 0.26 -10.12 -40.06
CA CYS A 600 1.57 -9.47 -40.13
C CYS A 600 1.94 -9.03 -41.54
N ILE A 601 2.74 -7.98 -41.66
CA ILE A 601 3.43 -7.65 -42.92
C ILE A 601 4.91 -7.97 -42.72
N ALA A 602 5.48 -8.80 -43.58
CA ALA A 602 6.92 -9.01 -43.67
C ALA A 602 7.38 -8.70 -45.08
N TRP A 603 8.21 -7.66 -45.25
CA TRP A 603 8.57 -7.19 -46.58
C TRP A 603 10.00 -6.66 -46.66
N GLY A 604 10.66 -6.89 -47.79
CA GLY A 604 11.99 -6.36 -48.09
C GLY A 604 13.10 -6.92 -47.19
N ASN A 605 12.87 -8.02 -46.49
CA ASN A 605 13.89 -8.62 -45.63
C ASN A 605 14.90 -9.43 -46.46
N SER A 606 16.12 -9.58 -45.96
CA SER A 606 17.17 -10.32 -46.68
C SER A 606 16.84 -11.81 -46.80
N LEU A 607 17.26 -12.41 -47.92
CA LEU A 607 17.04 -13.82 -48.29
C LEU A 607 15.56 -14.16 -48.54
N THR A 608 14.72 -14.26 -47.50
CA THR A 608 13.25 -14.34 -47.62
C THR A 608 12.53 -13.52 -46.55
N ASP A 609 11.29 -13.10 -46.81
CA ASP A 609 10.51 -12.32 -45.85
C ASP A 609 10.12 -13.16 -44.62
N ILE A 610 9.55 -14.34 -44.86
CA ILE A 610 9.23 -15.32 -43.82
C ILE A 610 9.76 -16.68 -44.23
N LYS A 611 10.28 -17.46 -43.27
CA LYS A 611 10.62 -18.86 -43.44
C LYS A 611 9.69 -19.73 -42.61
N PHE A 612 9.08 -20.71 -43.26
CA PHE A 612 8.23 -21.70 -42.63
C PHE A 612 9.06 -22.90 -42.15
N ALA A 613 9.34 -22.95 -40.85
CA ALA A 613 10.09 -24.05 -40.22
C ALA A 613 9.22 -24.87 -39.24
N GLY A 614 7.92 -24.59 -39.21
CA GLY A 614 6.91 -25.13 -38.31
C GLY A 614 5.77 -24.11 -38.14
N GLY A 615 4.70 -24.51 -37.45
CA GLY A 615 3.64 -23.58 -37.03
C GLY A 615 2.64 -23.19 -38.11
N VAL A 616 2.02 -22.02 -37.97
CA VAL A 616 0.94 -21.52 -38.85
C VAL A 616 1.18 -20.05 -39.20
N ILE A 617 0.89 -19.69 -40.46
CA ILE A 617 0.90 -18.30 -40.93
C ILE A 617 -0.42 -18.03 -41.63
N THR A 618 -1.20 -17.06 -41.14
CA THR A 618 -2.48 -16.66 -41.74
C THR A 618 -2.62 -15.15 -41.79
N TYR A 619 -3.49 -14.67 -42.69
CA TYR A 619 -3.81 -13.25 -42.85
C TYR A 619 -2.58 -12.34 -42.88
N SER A 620 -1.50 -12.76 -43.54
CA SER A 620 -0.22 -12.05 -43.52
C SER A 620 0.30 -11.75 -44.93
N CYS A 621 1.00 -10.63 -45.09
CA CYS A 621 1.55 -10.15 -46.36
C CYS A 621 3.06 -10.37 -46.45
N PHE A 622 3.51 -11.16 -47.43
CA PHE A 622 4.93 -11.43 -47.69
C PHE A 622 5.18 -11.99 -49.10
N LYS A 623 6.36 -11.73 -49.69
CA LYS A 623 6.58 -11.88 -51.14
C LYS A 623 6.61 -13.32 -51.67
N VAL A 624 7.16 -14.27 -50.91
CA VAL A 624 7.42 -15.64 -51.39
C VAL A 624 6.72 -16.67 -50.51
N GLY A 625 5.91 -17.53 -51.13
CA GLY A 625 5.31 -18.66 -50.43
C GLY A 625 4.13 -18.29 -49.53
N ALA A 626 3.32 -17.27 -49.91
CA ALA A 626 2.09 -16.84 -49.25
C ALA A 626 0.96 -17.89 -49.31
N THR A 627 1.27 -19.12 -48.89
CA THR A 627 0.32 -20.22 -48.70
C THR A 627 -0.27 -20.14 -47.31
N GLY A 628 -1.53 -20.52 -47.14
CA GLY A 628 -2.26 -20.37 -45.87
C GLY A 628 -3.45 -19.42 -46.03
N GLU A 629 -4.40 -19.51 -45.11
CA GLU A 629 -5.63 -18.72 -45.15
C GLU A 629 -5.32 -17.21 -45.08
N GLY A 630 -5.94 -16.43 -45.96
CA GLY A 630 -5.86 -14.97 -45.95
C GLY A 630 -4.50 -14.35 -46.30
N ASN A 631 -3.47 -15.15 -46.63
CA ASN A 631 -2.14 -14.60 -46.92
C ASN A 631 -2.07 -13.89 -48.29
N ILE A 632 -1.26 -12.84 -48.37
CA ILE A 632 -1.12 -11.96 -49.54
C ILE A 632 0.35 -11.88 -49.97
N SER A 633 0.63 -11.81 -51.27
CA SER A 633 1.99 -11.67 -51.81
C SER A 633 2.25 -10.39 -52.60
N ASP A 634 1.22 -9.56 -52.76
CA ASP A 634 1.33 -8.26 -53.38
C ASP A 634 2.03 -7.25 -52.46
N ASN A 635 2.68 -6.25 -53.07
CA ASN A 635 3.43 -5.22 -52.35
C ASN A 635 2.53 -4.46 -51.36
N PRO A 636 2.91 -4.32 -50.07
CA PRO A 636 2.12 -3.62 -49.06
C PRO A 636 2.01 -2.11 -49.26
N LEU A 637 2.77 -1.52 -50.20
CA LEU A 637 2.73 -0.09 -50.53
C LEU A 637 2.95 0.82 -49.32
N PHE A 638 4.13 0.79 -48.70
CA PHE A 638 4.46 1.70 -47.60
C PHE A 638 4.60 3.16 -48.06
N VAL A 639 4.22 4.12 -47.21
CA VAL A 639 4.25 5.56 -47.51
C VAL A 639 5.64 6.05 -47.90
N ASN A 640 6.67 5.77 -47.09
CA ASN A 640 8.04 6.18 -47.40
C ASN A 640 9.07 5.22 -46.81
N VAL A 641 9.75 4.47 -47.66
CA VAL A 641 10.86 3.58 -47.25
C VAL A 641 12.14 3.89 -48.03
N THR A 642 12.32 5.16 -48.37
CA THR A 642 13.47 5.63 -49.17
C THR A 642 14.59 6.18 -48.31
N GLY A 643 15.84 6.03 -48.76
CA GLY A 643 17.03 6.51 -48.06
C GLY A 643 17.64 5.48 -47.09
N ASN A 644 18.85 5.78 -46.62
CA ASN A 644 19.67 4.87 -45.80
C ASN A 644 19.46 5.03 -44.28
N ASP A 645 18.63 5.98 -43.87
CA ASP A 645 18.34 6.26 -42.46
C ASP A 645 16.98 5.65 -42.10
N PRO A 646 16.96 4.50 -41.42
CA PRO A 646 15.72 3.78 -41.16
C PRO A 646 14.81 4.51 -40.17
N THR A 647 15.32 5.47 -39.39
CA THR A 647 14.51 6.30 -38.47
C THR A 647 13.57 7.27 -39.21
N LYS A 648 13.78 7.47 -40.51
CA LYS A 648 12.94 8.33 -41.37
C LYS A 648 11.93 7.55 -42.21
N TRP A 649 11.88 6.23 -42.07
CA TRP A 649 10.91 5.41 -42.78
C TRP A 649 9.52 5.58 -42.16
N ASP A 650 8.53 5.63 -43.05
CA ASP A 650 7.11 5.60 -42.74
C ASP A 650 6.52 4.30 -43.29
N LEU A 651 6.24 3.38 -42.37
CA LEU A 651 5.73 2.05 -42.63
C LEU A 651 4.19 1.98 -42.62
N GLN A 652 3.51 3.14 -42.58
CA GLN A 652 2.06 3.21 -42.81
C GLN A 652 1.72 2.80 -44.26
N LEU A 653 0.47 2.37 -44.47
CA LEU A 653 -0.02 1.91 -45.76
C LEU A 653 -0.47 3.08 -46.65
N GLN A 654 -0.09 3.04 -47.93
CA GLN A 654 -0.62 3.95 -48.93
C GLN A 654 -2.04 3.54 -49.37
N PRO A 655 -2.84 4.47 -49.92
CA PRO A 655 -4.11 4.13 -50.55
C PRO A 655 -3.95 3.02 -51.59
N LYS A 656 -4.87 2.05 -51.56
CA LYS A 656 -4.88 0.82 -52.39
C LYS A 656 -3.82 -0.22 -52.03
N SER A 657 -3.19 -0.10 -50.87
CA SER A 657 -2.45 -1.23 -50.33
C SER A 657 -3.35 -2.47 -50.27
N PRO A 658 -2.87 -3.65 -50.70
CA PRO A 658 -3.62 -4.90 -50.59
C PRO A 658 -3.78 -5.35 -49.12
N CYS A 659 -3.06 -4.72 -48.19
CA CYS A 659 -3.12 -5.03 -46.76
C CYS A 659 -4.25 -4.32 -46.01
N ILE A 660 -4.93 -3.36 -46.67
CA ILE A 660 -6.06 -2.63 -46.09
C ILE A 660 -7.30 -3.52 -46.07
N ASP A 661 -8.01 -3.56 -44.95
CA ASP A 661 -9.22 -4.34 -44.70
C ASP A 661 -9.07 -5.86 -44.92
N ALA A 662 -7.84 -6.36 -44.91
CA ALA A 662 -7.51 -7.71 -45.37
C ALA A 662 -7.13 -8.70 -44.26
N GLY A 663 -6.95 -8.20 -43.03
CA GLY A 663 -6.67 -9.01 -41.84
C GLY A 663 -7.92 -9.63 -41.22
N THR A 664 -7.70 -10.50 -40.24
CA THR A 664 -8.76 -11.05 -39.36
C THR A 664 -8.92 -10.19 -38.10
N SER A 665 -10.12 -10.16 -37.52
CA SER A 665 -10.35 -9.54 -36.21
C SER A 665 -9.96 -10.45 -35.03
N GLU A 666 -9.69 -11.73 -35.28
CA GLU A 666 -9.25 -12.67 -34.25
C GLU A 666 -7.87 -12.27 -33.71
N ASP A 667 -7.78 -12.12 -32.39
CA ASP A 667 -6.59 -11.70 -31.63
C ASP A 667 -5.96 -10.34 -32.04
N ALA A 668 -6.64 -9.58 -32.91
CA ALA A 668 -6.21 -8.24 -33.27
C ALA A 668 -6.30 -7.30 -32.05
N PRO A 669 -5.30 -6.43 -31.82
CA PRO A 669 -5.38 -5.44 -30.75
C PRO A 669 -6.48 -4.41 -31.05
N ASP A 670 -7.04 -3.77 -30.02
CA ASP A 670 -8.11 -2.77 -30.18
C ASP A 670 -7.66 -1.51 -30.95
N SER A 671 -6.36 -1.23 -30.95
CA SER A 671 -5.75 -0.09 -31.64
C SER A 671 -4.42 -0.47 -32.31
N ASP A 672 -4.05 0.30 -33.32
CA ASP A 672 -2.76 0.24 -34.01
C ASP A 672 -1.63 0.90 -33.21
N ILE A 673 -0.41 0.93 -33.78
CA ILE A 673 0.77 1.43 -33.07
C ILE A 673 0.74 2.94 -32.78
N LEU A 674 -0.09 3.68 -33.50
CA LEU A 674 -0.32 5.11 -33.31
C LEU A 674 -1.55 5.39 -32.42
N GLY A 675 -2.21 4.35 -31.92
CA GLY A 675 -3.41 4.45 -31.09
C GLY A 675 -4.72 4.54 -31.89
N VAL A 676 -4.68 4.45 -33.22
CA VAL A 676 -5.88 4.44 -34.07
C VAL A 676 -6.66 3.16 -33.81
N LYS A 677 -7.96 3.28 -33.50
CA LYS A 677 -8.82 2.10 -33.24
C LYS A 677 -8.93 1.20 -34.47
N ARG A 678 -8.99 -0.10 -34.27
CA ARG A 678 -9.24 -1.07 -35.35
C ARG A 678 -10.68 -1.60 -35.30
N PRO A 679 -11.36 -1.82 -36.44
CA PRO A 679 -11.00 -1.37 -37.79
C PRO A 679 -11.45 0.09 -38.05
N GLN A 680 -10.81 0.77 -39.01
CA GLN A 680 -11.26 2.06 -39.56
C GLN A 680 -11.96 1.92 -40.93
N GLY A 681 -11.88 0.73 -41.52
CA GLY A 681 -12.56 0.34 -42.75
C GLY A 681 -13.52 -0.85 -42.57
N ALA A 682 -13.62 -1.68 -43.58
CA ALA A 682 -14.45 -2.89 -43.58
C ALA A 682 -13.85 -4.05 -42.76
N GLY A 683 -12.55 -4.01 -42.46
CA GLY A 683 -11.84 -5.06 -41.74
C GLY A 683 -10.57 -4.53 -41.08
N VAL A 684 -9.87 -5.38 -40.32
CA VAL A 684 -8.60 -5.02 -39.69
C VAL A 684 -7.50 -4.99 -40.75
N ASP A 685 -6.61 -4.00 -40.70
CA ASP A 685 -5.46 -3.98 -41.58
C ASP A 685 -4.35 -4.94 -41.12
N MET A 686 -3.66 -5.56 -42.08
CA MET A 686 -2.44 -6.31 -41.77
C MET A 686 -1.32 -5.34 -41.37
N GLY A 687 -0.50 -5.77 -40.41
CA GLY A 687 0.63 -5.01 -39.90
C GLY A 687 0.30 -4.16 -38.69
N ALA A 688 1.27 -3.34 -38.28
CA ALA A 688 1.23 -2.53 -37.06
C ALA A 688 0.37 -1.25 -37.18
N TYR A 689 -0.03 -0.87 -38.39
CA TYR A 689 -0.76 0.36 -38.67
C TYR A 689 -2.16 0.05 -39.20
N GLU A 690 -3.13 0.89 -38.83
CA GLU A 690 -4.48 0.89 -39.36
C GLU A 690 -4.66 2.11 -40.28
N TYR A 691 -5.07 1.87 -41.52
CA TYR A 691 -5.24 2.90 -42.51
C TYR A 691 -6.51 3.72 -42.24
N VAL A 692 -6.31 5.01 -42.02
CA VAL A 692 -7.42 5.98 -41.92
C VAL A 692 -7.68 6.61 -43.29
N PRO A 693 -8.92 6.53 -43.83
CA PRO A 693 -9.27 7.20 -45.09
C PRO A 693 -9.09 8.74 -45.01
N PRO A 694 -8.71 9.41 -46.11
CA PRO A 694 -8.47 10.86 -46.10
C PRO A 694 -9.70 11.69 -45.68
N ILE A 695 -9.48 12.71 -44.85
CA ILE A 695 -10.49 13.68 -44.34
C ILE A 695 -11.35 14.31 -45.47
N SER A 696 -10.80 14.49 -46.67
CA SER A 696 -11.55 15.03 -47.81
C SER A 696 -12.76 14.17 -48.23
N LEU A 697 -12.69 12.84 -48.06
CA LEU A 697 -13.82 11.94 -48.32
C LEU A 697 -14.94 12.10 -47.29
N ILE A 698 -14.58 12.36 -46.03
CA ILE A 698 -15.48 12.61 -44.91
C ILE A 698 -16.18 13.97 -45.09
N ILE A 699 -15.43 15.01 -45.46
CA ILE A 699 -15.97 16.35 -45.76
C ILE A 699 -16.92 16.32 -46.97
N TRP A 700 -16.59 15.58 -48.04
CA TRP A 700 -17.45 15.47 -49.23
C TRP A 700 -18.78 14.77 -48.95
N HIS A 701 -18.81 13.88 -47.95
CA HIS A 701 -20.04 13.24 -47.47
C HIS A 701 -20.92 14.20 -46.68
N ILE A 702 -20.34 14.89 -45.68
CA ILE A 702 -21.05 15.85 -44.82
C ILE A 702 -21.65 16.99 -45.65
N LEU A 703 -20.95 17.43 -46.70
CA LEU A 703 -21.41 18.50 -47.60
C LEU A 703 -22.33 18.00 -48.73
N GLY A 704 -22.57 16.69 -48.86
CA GLY A 704 -23.42 16.12 -49.91
C GLY A 704 -22.88 16.27 -51.34
N ILE A 705 -21.59 16.57 -51.50
CA ILE A 705 -20.96 16.93 -52.78
C ILE A 705 -20.68 15.68 -53.64
N LYS A 706 -20.55 14.50 -53.04
CA LYS A 706 -20.33 13.23 -53.75
C LYS A 706 -21.21 12.10 -53.21
N LYS A 707 -21.84 11.34 -54.11
CA LYS A 707 -22.61 10.15 -53.73
C LYS A 707 -21.64 9.04 -53.32
N LEU A 708 -21.59 8.73 -52.03
CA LEU A 708 -20.77 7.65 -51.49
C LEU A 708 -21.35 6.27 -51.83
N THR A 709 -20.50 5.26 -51.96
CA THR A 709 -20.94 3.86 -51.96
C THR A 709 -21.44 3.47 -50.56
N PRO A 710 -22.25 2.40 -50.42
CA PRO A 710 -22.73 1.95 -49.11
C PRO A 710 -21.60 1.71 -48.10
N THR A 711 -20.49 1.09 -48.54
CA THR A 711 -19.29 0.85 -47.73
C THR A 711 -18.63 2.16 -47.28
N GLN A 712 -18.50 3.14 -48.18
CA GLN A 712 -17.95 4.46 -47.85
C GLN A 712 -18.83 5.23 -46.86
N LYS A 713 -20.14 4.99 -46.85
CA LYS A 713 -21.07 5.66 -45.95
C LYS A 713 -20.92 5.15 -44.50
N THR A 714 -20.88 3.84 -44.30
CA THR A 714 -20.66 3.23 -42.98
C THR A 714 -19.35 3.71 -42.34
N VAL A 715 -18.26 3.71 -43.10
CA VAL A 715 -16.94 4.20 -42.69
C VAL A 715 -16.94 5.66 -42.25
N VAL A 716 -17.77 6.51 -42.86
CA VAL A 716 -17.88 7.93 -42.50
C VAL A 716 -18.77 8.14 -41.28
N ASP A 717 -19.85 7.37 -41.15
CA ASP A 717 -20.77 7.45 -40.02
C ASP A 717 -20.09 7.00 -38.70
N ASP A 718 -19.22 5.98 -38.76
CA ASP A 718 -18.48 5.46 -37.59
C ASP A 718 -17.30 6.36 -37.15
N ASN A 719 -16.84 7.24 -38.03
CA ASN A 719 -15.73 8.17 -37.78
C ASN A 719 -16.18 9.59 -37.39
N LYS A 720 -17.49 9.83 -37.31
CA LYS A 720 -18.08 11.16 -37.09
C LYS A 720 -17.74 11.76 -35.71
N ASP A 721 -17.49 10.91 -34.71
CA ASP A 721 -17.23 11.33 -33.33
C ASP A 721 -15.71 11.51 -33.01
N ASN A 722 -14.82 11.14 -33.94
CA ASN A 722 -13.36 11.16 -33.74
C ASN A 722 -12.65 12.39 -34.38
N ILE A 723 -13.38 13.29 -35.02
CA ILE A 723 -12.79 14.47 -35.67
C ILE A 723 -13.00 15.68 -34.77
N ILE A 724 -11.89 16.33 -34.41
CA ILE A 724 -11.81 17.66 -33.81
C ILE A 724 -12.94 18.54 -34.37
N ASP A 725 -13.76 19.02 -33.43
CA ASP A 725 -14.96 19.83 -33.59
C ASP A 725 -15.20 20.31 -35.03
N VAL A 726 -16.18 19.71 -35.71
CA VAL A 726 -16.62 20.10 -37.05
C VAL A 726 -16.90 21.62 -37.14
N ALA A 727 -17.18 22.27 -36.01
CA ALA A 727 -17.28 23.73 -35.91
C ALA A 727 -15.98 24.47 -36.31
N ASP A 728 -14.80 23.96 -35.95
CA ASP A 728 -13.51 24.61 -36.21
C ASP A 728 -13.12 24.50 -37.70
N ILE A 729 -13.37 23.36 -38.33
CA ILE A 729 -13.10 23.16 -39.77
C ILE A 729 -14.04 24.00 -40.64
N VAL A 730 -15.33 24.12 -40.26
CA VAL A 730 -16.29 25.00 -40.95
C VAL A 730 -15.96 26.48 -40.74
N HIS A 731 -15.36 26.85 -39.60
CA HIS A 731 -14.91 28.22 -39.34
C HIS A 731 -13.67 28.61 -40.18
N ILE A 732 -12.76 27.66 -40.41
CA ILE A 732 -11.56 27.86 -41.24
C ILE A 732 -11.92 27.97 -42.74
N LEU A 733 -12.88 27.17 -43.23
CA LEU A 733 -13.26 27.15 -44.65
C LEU A 733 -14.23 28.28 -45.07
N LYS A 734 -14.74 29.08 -44.12
CA LYS A 734 -15.57 30.27 -44.38
C LYS A 734 -14.79 31.59 -44.39
N LYS A 735 -13.47 31.55 -44.24
CA LYS A 735 -12.54 32.64 -44.58
C LYS A 735 -11.78 32.26 -45.84
#